data_AF-A0A4Q9LS89-F1
#
_entry.id   AF-A0A4Q9LS89-F1
#
_cell.length_a   1.000
_cell.length_b   1.000
_cell.length_c   1.000
_cell.angle_alpha   90.00
_cell.angle_beta   90.00
_cell.angle_gamma   90.00
#
_symmetry.space_group_name_H-M   'P 1'
#
loop_
_entity.id
_entity.type
_entity.pdbx_description
1 polymer ?
#
loop_
_entity_poly.entity_id
_entity_poly.type
_entity_poly.pdbx_seq_one_letter_code
_entity_poly.pdbx_strand_id
1 'polypeptide(L)'
;IKLIPLFVNNPFIHRMRHLRSILLSKLTSFSGTVTRVSQVRPELSVGCFVCKACNATIQDVQQYSYYTLPSTCPNHLCTNRKAFSLETSKCIFLNWQKVTVQEDTHQTPPGTLPRNIEVILRNHLIESVKPGDKATFTGTLTVVPEQPGFIHTTLQPTLSGITDNEKKNKNIKEINYRLSFVGESVEIQNEQKNNFMNSDENKKNESIFNEENFSNSILKNSLNDKNRTNNFTNYELGIISHIKNSPDLYNRMSDSLFPSIHGHSSIKKAILLLLVGGTSKVVSGGRLRGDINILLVGDPGTAKSQFLKQCSTLVSRGVYTSGKGSSAAGLTASVVRDIESGDFTIEPGALMLADTGVCCIDEFDKMNYKDQVSIHEAMEQQTITINKGGINATLNSRTSVLAACNPVHGRYDKKKSLRQNINMSAPIMSRFDLYFVLIDNVNYEADKEIAEYILRNHYEAVKDINSKNFEENEFLEKQSINTTDYEENSKNNKKIFSNFLVKENLFDLESVKLYLKYVRGLEVVMEENVKEILVKKYVKLRMDSLVHSNNYRMTVRVLESLIRLSEALSKLHGDVSVKECYVEEAYRLVMSSVVEVKGEDLIVEKEDGNVFRVKDSDYMRVVSVLVGILKMREGCKKEELVELYLEEIENCIGDEGGFYREKSVVEEVICYLVEKEGVLYEEGGIIFIHPNYDVW
;
A
#
# COMPACT_ATOMS: atom_id res chain seq x y z
N ILE A 1 -22.45 -36.56 -20.74
CA ILE A 1 -22.21 -35.15 -20.33
C ILE A 1 -21.99 -35.16 -18.83
N LYS A 2 -20.75 -34.96 -18.35
CA LYS A 2 -20.47 -34.85 -16.91
C LYS A 2 -20.64 -33.38 -16.54
N LEU A 3 -21.70 -33.05 -15.84
CA LEU A 3 -21.96 -31.68 -15.38
C LEU A 3 -21.14 -31.43 -14.12
N ILE A 4 -20.36 -30.35 -14.09
CA ILE A 4 -19.62 -29.92 -12.91
C ILE A 4 -20.39 -28.73 -12.34
N PRO A 5 -21.01 -28.85 -11.15
CA PRO A 5 -21.68 -27.72 -10.53
C PRO A 5 -20.65 -26.67 -10.13
N LEU A 6 -20.93 -25.41 -10.46
CA LEU A 6 -20.15 -24.25 -10.07
C LEU A 6 -20.91 -23.51 -8.97
N PHE A 7 -20.42 -23.57 -7.74
CA PHE A 7 -21.00 -22.84 -6.61
C PHE A 7 -20.31 -21.49 -6.46
N VAL A 8 -21.05 -20.40 -6.64
CA VAL A 8 -20.53 -19.03 -6.62
C VAL A 8 -21.24 -18.25 -5.52
N ASN A 9 -20.57 -17.27 -4.92
CA ASN A 9 -21.12 -16.33 -3.95
C ASN A 9 -21.72 -16.98 -2.68
N ASN A 10 -20.93 -17.83 -2.01
CA ASN A 10 -21.33 -18.41 -0.74
C ASN A 10 -21.21 -17.37 0.40
N PRO A 11 -22.29 -17.06 1.15
CA PRO A 11 -22.24 -16.06 2.21
C PRO A 11 -21.36 -16.46 3.41
N PHE A 12 -21.08 -17.76 3.59
CA PHE A 12 -20.29 -18.25 4.71
C PHE A 12 -18.82 -18.42 4.33
N ILE A 13 -18.04 -17.35 4.50
CA ILE A 13 -16.57 -17.37 4.34
C ILE A 13 -15.94 -17.66 5.70
N HIS A 14 -15.33 -18.83 5.85
CA HIS A 14 -14.59 -19.23 7.04
C HIS A 14 -13.14 -18.73 6.98
N ARG A 15 -12.56 -18.46 8.16
CA ARG A 15 -11.11 -18.25 8.30
C ARG A 15 -10.39 -19.57 8.12
N MET A 16 -9.17 -19.56 7.57
CA MET A 16 -8.37 -20.78 7.39
C MET A 16 -8.17 -21.56 8.71
N ARG A 17 -7.96 -20.86 9.84
CA ARG A 17 -7.82 -21.51 11.17
C ARG A 17 -9.08 -22.21 11.67
N HIS A 18 -10.26 -21.87 11.14
CA HIS A 18 -11.52 -22.50 11.50
C HIS A 18 -11.80 -23.78 10.71
N LEU A 19 -11.00 -24.08 9.67
CA LEU A 19 -11.08 -25.33 8.92
C LEU A 19 -10.62 -26.50 9.80
N ARG A 20 -11.59 -27.17 10.43
CA ARG A 20 -11.41 -28.36 11.27
C ARG A 20 -12.06 -29.58 10.62
N SER A 21 -11.75 -30.77 11.13
CA SER A 21 -12.33 -32.03 10.66
C SER A 21 -13.87 -32.09 10.70
N ILE A 22 -14.52 -31.23 11.49
CA ILE A 22 -16.00 -31.10 11.56
C ILE A 22 -16.60 -30.60 10.23
N LEU A 23 -15.78 -29.95 9.40
CA LEU A 23 -16.15 -29.41 8.09
C LEU A 23 -15.78 -30.35 6.93
N LEU A 24 -15.36 -31.59 7.23
CA LEU A 24 -15.11 -32.60 6.20
C LEU A 24 -16.37 -32.83 5.35
N SER A 25 -16.17 -32.89 4.02
CA SER A 25 -17.23 -33.09 3.03
C SER A 25 -18.38 -32.06 3.05
N LYS A 26 -18.21 -30.93 3.73
CA LYS A 26 -19.15 -29.80 3.65
C LYS A 26 -18.64 -28.77 2.66
N LEU A 27 -19.57 -28.16 1.92
CA LEU A 27 -19.27 -27.02 1.06
C LEU A 27 -18.94 -25.82 1.94
N THR A 28 -17.70 -25.38 1.90
CA THR A 28 -17.19 -24.26 2.68
C THR A 28 -16.37 -23.36 1.79
N SER A 29 -16.34 -22.08 2.13
CA SER A 29 -15.51 -21.10 1.44
C SER A 29 -14.48 -20.54 2.40
N PHE A 30 -13.28 -20.27 1.92
CA PHE A 30 -12.28 -19.51 2.66
C PHE A 30 -11.52 -18.58 1.73
N SER A 31 -10.98 -17.49 2.30
CA SER A 31 -10.12 -16.54 1.60
C SER A 31 -8.66 -16.80 1.95
N GLY A 32 -7.76 -16.61 0.97
CA GLY A 32 -6.34 -16.56 1.23
C GLY A 32 -5.52 -16.06 0.05
N THR A 33 -4.24 -15.86 0.30
CA THR A 33 -3.23 -15.47 -0.70
C THR A 33 -2.58 -16.69 -1.31
N VAL A 34 -2.47 -16.75 -2.62
CA VAL A 34 -1.86 -17.89 -3.30
C VAL A 34 -0.35 -17.73 -3.30
N THR A 35 0.35 -18.72 -2.75
CA THR A 35 1.82 -18.69 -2.67
C THR A 35 2.45 -19.51 -3.77
N ARG A 36 2.12 -20.80 -3.87
CA ARG A 36 2.75 -21.69 -4.86
C ARG A 36 1.70 -22.28 -5.77
N VAL A 37 2.04 -22.35 -7.05
CA VAL A 37 1.20 -22.96 -8.08
C VAL A 37 2.04 -24.00 -8.79
N SER A 38 1.56 -25.25 -8.81
CA SER A 38 2.21 -26.33 -9.56
C SER A 38 1.91 -26.21 -11.05
N GLN A 39 2.73 -26.89 -11.87
CA GLN A 39 2.38 -27.13 -13.25
C GLN A 39 1.13 -28.02 -13.35
N VAL A 40 0.41 -27.92 -14.47
CA VAL A 40 -0.78 -28.72 -14.76
C VAL A 40 -0.37 -30.15 -15.04
N ARG A 41 -1.00 -31.11 -14.36
CA ARG A 41 -0.76 -32.54 -14.58
C ARG A 41 -2.07 -33.25 -14.92
N PRO A 42 -2.07 -34.22 -15.83
CA PRO A 42 -3.25 -35.06 -16.07
C PRO A 42 -3.40 -36.11 -14.95
N GLU A 43 -4.59 -36.19 -14.34
CA GLU A 43 -5.03 -37.23 -13.41
C GLU A 43 -5.93 -38.23 -14.14
N LEU A 44 -5.68 -39.52 -13.94
CA LEU A 44 -6.55 -40.58 -14.46
C LEU A 44 -7.83 -40.64 -13.62
N SER A 45 -8.99 -40.31 -14.21
CA SER A 45 -10.27 -40.36 -13.50
C SER A 45 -11.01 -41.68 -13.71
N VAL A 46 -11.03 -42.16 -14.95
CA VAL A 46 -11.65 -43.42 -15.35
C VAL A 46 -10.62 -44.19 -16.16
N GLY A 47 -10.20 -45.33 -15.62
CA GLY A 47 -9.26 -46.24 -16.24
C GLY A 47 -9.97 -47.31 -17.06
N CYS A 48 -9.48 -47.54 -18.27
CA CYS A 48 -9.78 -48.74 -19.05
C CYS A 48 -8.60 -49.72 -18.91
N PHE A 49 -8.87 -50.93 -18.46
CA PHE A 49 -7.86 -51.95 -18.21
C PHE A 49 -8.06 -53.15 -19.13
N VAL A 50 -6.97 -53.69 -19.65
CA VAL A 50 -6.95 -54.91 -20.44
C VAL A 50 -6.35 -56.03 -19.61
N CYS A 51 -7.05 -57.16 -19.53
CA CYS A 51 -6.53 -58.37 -18.88
C CYS A 51 -5.47 -59.04 -19.77
N LYS A 52 -4.24 -59.21 -19.27
CA LYS A 52 -3.16 -59.86 -20.06
C LYS A 52 -3.40 -61.34 -20.37
N ALA A 53 -4.31 -62.01 -19.63
CA ALA A 53 -4.56 -63.44 -19.77
C ALA A 53 -5.68 -63.77 -20.76
N CYS A 54 -6.69 -62.91 -20.91
CA CYS A 54 -7.84 -63.16 -21.80
C CYS A 54 -8.17 -61.99 -22.74
N ASN A 55 -7.36 -60.93 -22.74
CA ASN A 55 -7.54 -59.70 -23.52
C ASN A 55 -8.91 -59.01 -23.36
N ALA A 56 -9.66 -59.34 -22.31
CA ALA A 56 -10.91 -58.66 -22.00
C ALA A 56 -10.64 -57.21 -21.56
N THR A 57 -11.35 -56.26 -22.18
CA THR A 57 -11.33 -54.83 -21.83
C THR A 57 -12.34 -54.57 -20.71
N ILE A 58 -11.85 -54.04 -19.60
CA ILE A 58 -12.62 -53.59 -18.45
C ILE A 58 -12.71 -52.07 -18.56
N GLN A 59 -13.89 -51.59 -18.91
CA GLN A 59 -14.17 -50.15 -18.99
C GLN A 59 -14.69 -49.65 -17.64
N ASP A 60 -14.67 -48.33 -17.46
CA ASP A 60 -15.32 -47.63 -16.34
C ASP A 60 -14.77 -47.94 -14.93
N VAL A 61 -13.49 -48.30 -14.81
CA VAL A 61 -12.85 -48.44 -13.48
C VAL A 61 -12.54 -47.06 -12.92
N GLN A 62 -13.38 -46.60 -11.99
CA GLN A 62 -13.21 -45.32 -11.31
C GLN A 62 -11.95 -45.33 -10.43
N GLN A 63 -11.15 -44.27 -10.58
CA GLN A 63 -9.94 -44.05 -9.80
C GLN A 63 -10.22 -42.97 -8.76
N TYR A 64 -9.95 -43.25 -7.48
CA TYR A 64 -10.17 -42.32 -6.38
C TYR A 64 -8.84 -41.94 -5.74
N SER A 65 -8.09 -41.02 -6.34
CA SER A 65 -6.82 -40.48 -5.79
C SER A 65 -5.67 -41.49 -5.59
N TYR A 66 -5.89 -42.78 -5.84
CA TYR A 66 -4.88 -43.82 -5.91
C TYR A 66 -5.14 -44.69 -7.13
N TYR A 67 -4.06 -45.23 -7.71
CA TYR A 67 -4.14 -46.13 -8.84
C TYR A 67 -4.71 -47.48 -8.40
N THR A 68 -5.98 -47.72 -8.71
CA THR A 68 -6.70 -48.96 -8.47
C THR A 68 -6.67 -49.85 -9.69
N LEU A 69 -6.17 -51.08 -9.48
CA LEU A 69 -6.37 -52.17 -10.42
C LEU A 69 -7.72 -52.84 -10.13
N PRO A 70 -8.44 -53.32 -11.17
CA PRO A 70 -9.64 -54.11 -10.96
C PRO A 70 -9.31 -55.41 -10.18
N SER A 71 -10.19 -55.80 -9.25
CA SER A 71 -9.95 -56.95 -8.36
C SER A 71 -10.19 -58.30 -9.04
N THR A 72 -11.09 -58.35 -10.02
CA THR A 72 -11.43 -59.55 -10.79
C THR A 72 -11.66 -59.20 -12.26
N CYS A 73 -11.34 -60.15 -13.13
CA CYS A 73 -11.65 -60.06 -14.55
C CYS A 73 -13.16 -60.32 -14.77
N PRO A 74 -13.85 -59.56 -15.64
CA PRO A 74 -15.28 -59.77 -15.93
C PRO A 74 -15.56 -61.10 -16.66
N ASN A 75 -14.55 -61.67 -17.33
CA ASN A 75 -14.67 -62.98 -17.95
C ASN A 75 -14.66 -64.09 -16.90
N HIS A 76 -15.77 -64.81 -16.74
CA HIS A 76 -15.94 -65.91 -15.78
C HIS A 76 -14.97 -67.09 -15.99
N LEU A 77 -14.39 -67.23 -17.18
CA LEU A 77 -13.40 -68.26 -17.48
C LEU A 77 -11.97 -67.88 -17.04
N CYS A 78 -11.74 -66.63 -16.63
CA CYS A 78 -10.42 -66.11 -16.32
C CYS A 78 -10.21 -65.95 -14.81
N THR A 79 -9.17 -66.60 -14.26
CA THR A 79 -8.81 -66.55 -12.84
C THR A 79 -7.79 -65.44 -12.49
N ASN A 80 -7.51 -64.53 -13.43
CA ASN A 80 -6.52 -63.48 -13.24
C ASN A 80 -7.01 -62.39 -12.25
N ARG A 81 -6.14 -62.03 -11.30
CA ARG A 81 -6.41 -61.02 -10.25
C ARG A 81 -5.35 -59.92 -10.15
N LYS A 82 -4.26 -59.98 -10.91
CA LYS A 82 -3.12 -59.06 -10.77
C LYS A 82 -2.62 -58.50 -12.10
N ALA A 83 -2.69 -59.25 -13.18
CA ALA A 83 -2.08 -58.88 -14.45
C ALA A 83 -3.06 -58.09 -15.34
N PHE A 84 -3.29 -56.82 -15.00
CA PHE A 84 -4.03 -55.87 -15.81
C PHE A 84 -3.08 -54.80 -16.37
N SER A 85 -3.25 -54.43 -17.63
CA SER A 85 -2.53 -53.33 -18.28
C SER A 85 -3.50 -52.18 -18.59
N LEU A 86 -3.10 -50.95 -18.27
CA LEU A 86 -3.90 -49.77 -18.60
C LEU A 86 -3.85 -49.49 -20.12
N GLU A 87 -5.00 -49.29 -20.74
CA GLU A 87 -5.12 -48.87 -22.14
C GLU A 87 -5.37 -47.35 -22.18
N THR A 88 -4.31 -46.57 -22.40
CA THR A 88 -4.35 -45.10 -22.32
C THR A 88 -5.31 -44.45 -23.32
N SER A 89 -5.55 -45.09 -24.47
CA SER A 89 -6.41 -44.56 -25.55
C SER A 89 -7.90 -44.46 -25.18
N LYS A 90 -8.38 -45.32 -24.27
CA LYS A 90 -9.79 -45.33 -23.82
C LYS A 90 -9.96 -44.76 -22.41
N CYS A 91 -8.88 -44.26 -21.81
CA CYS A 91 -8.92 -43.68 -20.47
C CYS A 91 -9.42 -42.23 -20.51
N ILE A 92 -10.14 -41.83 -19.47
CA ILE A 92 -10.57 -40.44 -19.30
C ILE A 92 -9.62 -39.78 -18.29
N PHE A 93 -8.81 -38.85 -18.80
CA PHE A 93 -7.94 -38.01 -17.99
C PHE A 93 -8.62 -36.67 -17.70
N LEU A 94 -8.45 -36.20 -16.47
CA LEU A 94 -8.85 -34.85 -16.04
C LEU A 94 -7.58 -34.10 -15.67
N ASN A 95 -7.46 -32.87 -16.13
CA ASN A 95 -6.34 -32.04 -15.71
C ASN A 95 -6.58 -31.62 -14.25
N TRP A 96 -5.51 -31.56 -13.47
CA TRP A 96 -5.51 -31.01 -12.13
C TRP A 96 -4.28 -30.15 -11.88
N GLN A 97 -4.41 -29.27 -10.91
CA GLN A 97 -3.36 -28.36 -10.49
C GLN A 97 -3.36 -28.25 -8.96
N LYS A 98 -2.18 -28.31 -8.36
CA LYS A 98 -1.97 -28.10 -6.92
C LYS A 98 -1.64 -26.63 -6.68
N VAL A 99 -2.35 -26.02 -5.75
CA VAL A 99 -2.13 -24.62 -5.35
C VAL A 99 -1.96 -24.57 -3.84
N THR A 100 -0.90 -23.95 -3.35
CA THR A 100 -0.71 -23.68 -1.92
C THR A 100 -1.23 -22.28 -1.63
N VAL A 101 -2.12 -22.18 -0.64
CA VAL A 101 -2.74 -20.91 -0.22
C VAL A 101 -2.34 -20.62 1.22
N GLN A 102 -1.93 -19.39 1.48
CA GLN A 102 -1.51 -18.87 2.77
C GLN A 102 -2.59 -17.96 3.35
N GLU A 103 -2.73 -18.02 4.68
CA GLU A 103 -3.63 -17.15 5.45
C GLU A 103 -3.31 -15.66 5.24
N ASP A 104 -4.36 -14.84 5.11
CA ASP A 104 -4.24 -13.39 4.99
C ASP A 104 -3.57 -12.76 6.24
N THR A 105 -2.66 -11.82 6.02
CA THR A 105 -1.90 -11.12 7.09
C THR A 105 -2.79 -10.39 8.10
N HIS A 106 -3.98 -9.93 7.70
CA HIS A 106 -4.94 -9.27 8.59
C HIS A 106 -5.65 -10.22 9.54
N GLN A 107 -5.78 -11.50 9.16
CA GLN A 107 -6.47 -12.51 9.96
C GLN A 107 -5.53 -13.23 10.92
N THR A 108 -4.21 -13.16 10.67
CA THR A 108 -3.21 -13.76 11.55
C THR A 108 -3.06 -12.93 12.83
N PRO A 109 -3.25 -13.53 14.03
CA PRO A 109 -2.93 -12.85 15.26
C PRO A 109 -1.42 -12.58 15.34
N PRO A 110 -1.03 -11.40 15.86
CA PRO A 110 0.36 -10.99 15.93
C PRO A 110 1.17 -12.01 16.74
N GLY A 111 2.37 -12.33 16.23
CA GLY A 111 3.28 -13.29 16.86
C GLY A 111 3.06 -14.76 16.47
N THR A 112 2.05 -15.09 15.66
CA THR A 112 1.88 -16.46 15.12
C THR A 112 2.30 -16.56 13.66
N LEU A 113 2.89 -17.70 13.28
CA LEU A 113 3.21 -17.97 11.88
C LEU A 113 1.91 -18.21 11.07
N PRO A 114 1.82 -17.66 9.85
CA PRO A 114 0.70 -17.89 8.95
C PRO A 114 0.63 -19.38 8.57
N ARG A 115 -0.58 -19.93 8.48
CA ARG A 115 -0.81 -21.32 8.06
C ARG A 115 -0.99 -21.41 6.55
N ASN A 116 -0.53 -22.52 5.98
CA ASN A 116 -0.69 -22.84 4.56
C ASN A 116 -1.61 -24.06 4.40
N ILE A 117 -2.47 -24.03 3.39
CA ILE A 117 -3.37 -25.12 3.02
C ILE A 117 -3.17 -25.44 1.54
N GLU A 118 -3.18 -26.73 1.21
CA GLU A 118 -3.13 -27.18 -0.18
C GLU A 118 -4.55 -27.27 -0.76
N VAL A 119 -4.74 -26.59 -1.89
CA VAL A 119 -5.95 -26.58 -2.69
C VAL A 119 -5.70 -27.32 -3.99
N ILE A 120 -6.56 -28.27 -4.33
CA ILE A 120 -6.56 -29.00 -5.59
C ILE A 120 -7.63 -28.38 -6.49
N LEU A 121 -7.21 -27.87 -7.64
CA LEU A 121 -8.09 -27.34 -8.69
C LEU A 121 -8.19 -28.34 -9.84
N ARG A 122 -9.38 -28.47 -10.42
CA ARG A 122 -9.67 -29.42 -11.51
C ARG A 122 -10.28 -28.73 -12.72
N ASN A 123 -10.01 -29.29 -13.90
CA ASN A 123 -10.60 -28.90 -15.18
C ASN A 123 -10.53 -27.39 -15.49
N HIS A 124 -11.67 -26.70 -15.50
CA HIS A 124 -11.82 -25.31 -15.92
C HIS A 124 -11.27 -24.30 -14.91
N LEU A 125 -10.98 -24.72 -13.67
CA LEU A 125 -10.40 -23.88 -12.63
C LEU A 125 -8.87 -23.77 -12.72
N ILE A 126 -8.26 -24.60 -13.56
CA ILE A 126 -6.81 -24.62 -13.76
C ILE A 126 -6.36 -23.33 -14.44
N GLU A 127 -5.16 -22.85 -14.09
CA GLU A 127 -4.57 -21.60 -14.62
C GLU A 127 -5.39 -20.32 -14.36
N SER A 128 -6.49 -20.42 -13.61
CA SER A 128 -7.28 -19.24 -13.23
C SER A 128 -6.54 -18.35 -12.22
N VAL A 129 -5.69 -18.94 -11.38
CA VAL A 129 -5.02 -18.28 -10.26
C VAL A 129 -3.53 -18.07 -10.54
N LYS A 130 -3.00 -16.90 -10.17
CA LYS A 130 -1.56 -16.62 -10.19
C LYS A 130 -0.97 -16.51 -8.78
N PRO A 131 0.33 -16.80 -8.60
CA PRO A 131 1.03 -16.51 -7.35
C PRO A 131 0.90 -15.03 -6.97
N GLY A 132 0.53 -14.73 -5.72
CA GLY A 132 0.29 -13.38 -5.19
C GLY A 132 -1.18 -12.92 -5.25
N ASP A 133 -2.04 -13.62 -5.98
CA ASP A 133 -3.47 -13.28 -6.02
C ASP A 133 -4.16 -13.63 -4.69
N LYS A 134 -5.11 -12.78 -4.29
CA LYS A 134 -6.06 -13.07 -3.22
C LYS A 134 -7.30 -13.68 -3.85
N ALA A 135 -7.64 -14.89 -3.43
CA ALA A 135 -8.79 -15.60 -3.97
C ALA A 135 -9.61 -16.23 -2.84
N THR A 136 -10.92 -16.22 -3.04
CA THR A 136 -11.87 -17.00 -2.26
C THR A 136 -12.07 -18.34 -2.97
N PHE A 137 -11.72 -19.40 -2.28
CA PHE A 137 -11.88 -20.77 -2.73
C PHE A 137 -13.14 -21.34 -2.10
N THR A 138 -14.05 -21.85 -2.92
CA THR A 138 -15.23 -22.58 -2.45
C THR A 138 -15.11 -24.03 -2.89
N GLY A 139 -15.44 -24.94 -1.96
CA GLY A 139 -15.29 -26.36 -2.21
C GLY A 139 -15.37 -27.17 -0.93
N THR A 140 -14.78 -28.36 -0.95
CA THR A 140 -14.90 -29.33 0.14
C THR A 140 -13.55 -29.68 0.74
N LEU A 141 -13.49 -29.74 2.07
CA LEU A 141 -12.33 -30.28 2.79
C LEU A 141 -12.31 -31.80 2.62
N THR A 142 -11.22 -32.35 2.10
CA THR A 142 -11.01 -33.79 1.86
C THR A 142 -9.74 -34.27 2.57
N VAL A 143 -9.69 -35.55 2.86
CA VAL A 143 -8.50 -36.19 3.45
C VAL A 143 -7.77 -36.93 2.34
N VAL A 144 -6.48 -36.63 2.14
CA VAL A 144 -5.62 -37.33 1.19
C VAL A 144 -4.65 -38.22 1.96
N PRO A 145 -4.54 -39.51 1.63
CA PRO A 145 -3.54 -40.38 2.27
C PRO A 145 -2.13 -39.97 1.81
N GLU A 146 -1.22 -39.79 2.75
CA GLU A 146 0.20 -39.63 2.43
C GLU A 146 0.83 -41.00 2.13
N GLN A 147 1.69 -41.04 1.11
CA GLN A 147 2.53 -42.21 0.91
C GLN A 147 3.50 -42.33 2.09
N PRO A 148 3.74 -43.54 2.63
CA PRO A 148 4.65 -43.72 3.75
C PRO A 148 6.09 -43.45 3.27
N GLY A 149 6.53 -42.21 3.47
CA GLY A 149 7.85 -41.74 3.04
C GLY A 149 8.65 -41.02 4.12
N PHE A 150 8.01 -40.34 5.08
CA PHE A 150 8.75 -39.59 6.10
C PHE A 150 8.05 -39.63 7.46
N ILE A 151 8.83 -39.99 8.48
CA ILE A 151 8.46 -40.04 9.88
C ILE A 151 8.35 -38.59 10.38
N HIS A 152 7.14 -38.09 10.60
CA HIS A 152 6.92 -37.06 11.61
C HIS A 152 6.55 -37.77 12.91
N THR A 153 7.50 -37.74 13.84
CA THR A 153 7.38 -38.28 15.20
C THR A 153 6.29 -37.52 15.95
N THR A 154 5.05 -37.98 15.88
CA THR A 154 4.02 -37.58 16.84
C THR A 154 3.51 -38.81 17.56
N LEU A 155 3.94 -38.92 18.81
CA LEU A 155 3.42 -39.85 19.82
C LEU A 155 1.88 -39.74 19.87
N GLN A 156 1.19 -40.83 19.52
CA GLN A 156 -0.18 -41.06 19.96
C GLN A 156 -0.27 -42.45 20.61
N PRO A 157 -1.14 -42.60 21.61
CA PRO A 157 -1.13 -43.76 22.50
C PRO A 157 -1.70 -44.95 21.74
N THR A 158 -0.84 -45.91 21.38
CA THR A 158 -1.30 -47.24 21.03
C THR A 158 -2.01 -47.83 22.24
N LEU A 159 -3.27 -48.25 22.06
CA LEU A 159 -3.99 -49.10 23.01
C LEU A 159 -3.04 -50.23 23.44
N SER A 160 -2.64 -50.20 24.70
CA SER A 160 -1.79 -51.22 25.33
C SER A 160 -2.52 -52.55 25.30
N GLY A 161 -1.99 -53.54 24.56
CA GLY A 161 -2.48 -54.91 24.69
C GLY A 161 -2.41 -55.83 23.47
N ILE A 162 -1.56 -55.58 22.47
CA ILE A 162 -1.30 -56.58 21.41
C ILE A 162 0.20 -56.81 21.31
N THR A 163 0.62 -58.02 21.68
CA THR A 163 2.00 -58.49 21.67
C THR A 163 2.57 -58.46 20.24
N ASP A 164 3.82 -58.03 20.11
CA ASP A 164 4.48 -57.70 18.83
C ASP A 164 4.66 -58.88 17.85
N ASN A 165 4.27 -60.09 18.22
CA ASN A 165 4.35 -61.27 17.36
C ASN A 165 3.18 -61.42 16.38
N GLU A 166 2.05 -60.71 16.56
CA GLU A 166 0.92 -60.78 15.62
C GLU A 166 0.98 -59.73 14.49
N LYS A 167 1.84 -58.72 14.58
CA LYS A 167 1.96 -57.66 13.56
C LYS A 167 2.63 -58.14 12.26
N LYS A 168 3.38 -59.25 12.27
CA LYS A 168 4.09 -59.76 11.07
C LYS A 168 3.17 -60.45 10.04
N ASN A 169 1.94 -60.81 10.40
CA ASN A 169 1.03 -61.55 9.52
C ASN A 169 -0.12 -60.71 8.92
N LYS A 170 -0.15 -59.41 9.15
CA LYS A 170 -1.05 -58.51 8.44
C LYS A 170 -0.22 -57.36 7.86
N ASN A 171 -0.38 -57.11 6.56
CA ASN A 171 0.12 -55.90 5.87
C ASN A 171 -0.58 -54.65 6.43
N ILE A 172 -0.41 -54.36 7.71
CA ILE A 172 -0.92 -53.14 8.35
C ILE A 172 0.12 -52.07 8.03
N LYS A 173 -0.06 -51.41 6.90
CA LYS A 173 0.65 -50.16 6.62
C LYS A 173 -0.01 -49.08 7.46
N GLU A 174 0.78 -48.37 8.25
CA GLU A 174 0.33 -47.14 8.91
C GLU A 174 -0.04 -46.13 7.81
N ILE A 175 -1.29 -45.65 7.84
CA ILE A 175 -1.80 -44.70 6.86
C ILE A 175 -1.82 -43.33 7.55
N ASN A 176 -0.89 -42.48 7.15
CA ASN A 176 -0.94 -41.06 7.52
C ASN A 176 -1.86 -40.34 6.56
N TYR A 177 -2.63 -39.41 7.11
CA TYR A 177 -3.63 -38.66 6.38
C TYR A 177 -3.34 -37.17 6.52
N ARG A 178 -3.34 -36.44 5.40
CA ARG A 178 -3.28 -34.98 5.40
C ARG A 178 -4.61 -34.38 4.99
N LEU A 179 -4.93 -33.21 5.53
CA LEU A 179 -6.07 -32.43 5.10
C LEU A 179 -5.68 -31.66 3.83
N SER A 180 -6.48 -31.83 2.77
CA SER A 180 -6.37 -31.07 1.53
C SER A 180 -7.74 -30.51 1.16
N PHE A 181 -7.77 -29.36 0.51
CA PHE A 181 -9.02 -28.76 0.09
C PHE A 181 -9.22 -28.99 -1.41
N VAL A 182 -10.39 -29.41 -1.83
CA VAL A 182 -10.73 -29.53 -3.26
C VAL A 182 -11.58 -28.35 -3.63
N GLY A 183 -11.07 -27.49 -4.52
CA GLY A 183 -11.77 -26.30 -5.00
C GLY A 183 -12.75 -26.66 -6.12
N GLU A 184 -14.00 -26.27 -5.94
CA GLU A 184 -15.06 -26.36 -6.96
C GLU A 184 -15.33 -25.03 -7.64
N SER A 185 -15.02 -23.91 -6.98
CA SER A 185 -14.99 -22.60 -7.60
C SER A 185 -13.88 -21.73 -7.00
N VAL A 186 -13.45 -20.76 -7.79
CA VAL A 186 -12.43 -19.79 -7.42
C VAL A 186 -12.90 -18.41 -7.84
N GLU A 187 -12.99 -17.51 -6.88
CA GLU A 187 -13.29 -16.10 -7.11
C GLU A 187 -12.05 -15.28 -6.75
N ILE A 188 -11.46 -14.63 -7.74
CA ILE A 188 -10.30 -13.77 -7.52
C ILE A 188 -10.82 -12.41 -7.05
N GLN A 189 -10.36 -11.96 -5.88
CA GLN A 189 -10.65 -10.63 -5.34
C GLN A 189 -9.80 -9.57 -6.06
N ASN A 190 -9.98 -9.47 -7.37
CA ASN A 190 -9.47 -8.36 -8.16
C ASN A 190 -10.64 -7.43 -8.40
N GLU A 191 -10.65 -6.29 -7.70
CA GLU A 191 -11.69 -5.25 -7.67
C GLU A 191 -12.03 -4.62 -9.05
N GLN A 192 -11.58 -5.19 -10.18
CA GLN A 192 -11.72 -4.60 -11.52
C GLN A 192 -12.18 -5.55 -12.64
N LYS A 193 -12.41 -6.86 -12.38
CA LYS A 193 -12.74 -7.81 -13.48
C LYS A 193 -14.19 -8.24 -13.61
N ASN A 194 -15.12 -7.73 -12.80
CA ASN A 194 -16.54 -8.04 -12.97
C ASN A 194 -17.25 -7.23 -14.08
N ASN A 195 -16.54 -6.32 -14.78
CA ASN A 195 -17.15 -5.46 -15.80
C ASN A 195 -16.95 -5.89 -17.28
N PHE A 196 -16.15 -6.93 -17.58
CA PHE A 196 -15.87 -7.29 -18.98
C PHE A 196 -16.61 -8.52 -19.53
N MET A 197 -17.12 -9.42 -18.67
CA MET A 197 -17.77 -10.66 -19.13
C MET A 197 -19.25 -10.54 -19.51
N ASN A 198 -19.90 -9.39 -19.29
CA ASN A 198 -21.30 -9.16 -19.70
C ASN A 198 -21.46 -8.44 -21.05
N SER A 199 -20.38 -8.26 -21.83
CA SER A 199 -20.41 -7.45 -23.06
C SER A 199 -20.44 -8.24 -24.38
N ASP A 200 -20.21 -9.56 -24.37
CA ASP A 200 -20.04 -10.33 -25.60
C ASP A 200 -21.28 -11.10 -26.08
N GLU A 201 -22.36 -11.22 -25.28
CA GLU A 201 -23.62 -11.80 -25.76
C GLU A 201 -24.59 -10.77 -26.39
N ASN A 202 -24.41 -9.46 -26.15
CA ASN A 202 -25.31 -8.42 -26.67
C ASN A 202 -24.87 -7.80 -28.01
N LYS A 203 -23.67 -8.11 -28.53
CA LYS A 203 -23.12 -7.49 -29.76
C LYS A 203 -23.77 -7.92 -31.08
N LYS A 204 -24.73 -8.86 -31.08
CA LYS A 204 -25.42 -9.26 -32.33
C LYS A 204 -26.64 -8.40 -32.70
N ASN A 205 -27.11 -7.51 -31.82
CA ASN A 205 -28.37 -6.78 -32.04
C ASN A 205 -28.23 -5.26 -32.29
N GLU A 206 -27.03 -4.69 -32.27
CA GLU A 206 -26.82 -3.24 -32.46
C GLU A 206 -25.98 -2.93 -33.70
N SER A 207 -26.53 -3.19 -34.90
CA SER A 207 -25.89 -2.80 -36.17
C SER A 207 -26.75 -1.87 -37.02
N ILE A 208 -27.67 -1.09 -36.43
CA ILE A 208 -28.40 -0.04 -37.13
C ILE A 208 -28.52 1.18 -36.21
N PHE A 209 -28.08 2.33 -36.72
CA PHE A 209 -28.05 3.69 -36.16
C PHE A 209 -26.74 4.16 -35.50
N ASN A 210 -25.83 4.63 -36.37
CA ASN A 210 -24.81 5.62 -36.04
C ASN A 210 -25.36 7.03 -36.24
N GLU A 211 -24.88 7.95 -35.39
CA GLU A 211 -24.72 9.42 -35.52
C GLU A 211 -25.35 10.22 -34.38
N GLU A 212 -24.65 10.28 -33.24
CA GLU A 212 -24.57 11.43 -32.30
C GLU A 212 -23.55 11.10 -31.17
N ASN A 213 -22.29 11.51 -31.34
CA ASN A 213 -21.14 10.97 -30.60
C ASN A 213 -20.50 11.92 -29.55
N PHE A 214 -21.25 12.86 -28.96
CA PHE A 214 -20.71 13.76 -27.92
C PHE A 214 -21.42 13.67 -26.56
N SER A 215 -22.65 13.17 -26.51
CA SER A 215 -23.48 13.03 -25.29
C SER A 215 -23.34 11.65 -24.61
N ASN A 216 -22.79 10.65 -25.32
CA ASN A 216 -22.71 9.26 -24.83
C ASN A 216 -21.58 8.98 -23.83
N SER A 217 -20.60 9.87 -23.66
CA SER A 217 -19.56 9.73 -22.63
C SER A 217 -20.11 9.99 -21.22
N ILE A 218 -21.02 10.96 -21.10
CA ILE A 218 -21.65 11.35 -19.83
C ILE A 218 -22.67 10.28 -19.37
N LEU A 219 -23.42 9.69 -20.31
CA LEU A 219 -24.37 8.62 -20.02
C LEU A 219 -23.69 7.30 -19.60
N LYS A 220 -22.51 6.97 -20.16
CA LYS A 220 -21.71 5.80 -19.74
C LYS A 220 -21.22 5.92 -18.29
N ASN A 221 -20.91 7.12 -17.81
CA ASN A 221 -20.50 7.35 -16.42
C ASN A 221 -21.66 7.15 -15.44
N SER A 222 -22.88 7.62 -15.77
CA SER A 222 -24.08 7.40 -14.96
C SER A 222 -24.49 5.92 -14.83
N LEU A 223 -24.18 5.08 -15.84
CA LEU A 223 -24.43 3.63 -15.78
C LEU A 223 -23.40 2.90 -14.92
N ASN A 224 -22.13 3.35 -14.93
CA ASN A 224 -21.07 2.78 -14.08
C ASN A 224 -21.27 3.11 -12.59
N ASP A 225 -21.74 4.31 -12.26
CA ASP A 225 -22.06 4.68 -10.87
C ASP A 225 -23.20 3.84 -10.31
N LYS A 226 -24.27 3.60 -11.10
CA LYS A 226 -25.42 2.77 -10.68
C LYS A 226 -25.07 1.30 -10.47
N ASN A 227 -24.16 0.74 -11.28
CA ASN A 227 -23.73 -0.64 -11.10
C ASN A 227 -22.80 -0.83 -9.89
N ARG A 228 -22.11 0.24 -9.45
CA ARG A 228 -21.22 0.21 -8.28
C ARG A 228 -21.94 0.47 -6.96
N THR A 229 -22.97 1.33 -6.95
CA THR A 229 -23.86 1.47 -5.79
C THR A 229 -24.56 0.16 -5.44
N ASN A 230 -24.73 -0.74 -6.40
CA ASN A 230 -25.36 -2.05 -6.16
C ASN A 230 -24.47 -3.03 -5.37
N ASN A 231 -23.16 -2.79 -5.26
CA ASN A 231 -22.25 -3.64 -4.47
C ASN A 231 -22.21 -3.26 -2.98
N PHE A 232 -22.70 -2.07 -2.63
CA PHE A 232 -22.71 -1.57 -1.26
C PHE A 232 -24.13 -1.63 -0.70
N THR A 233 -24.22 -1.94 0.59
CA THR A 233 -25.50 -1.88 1.29
C THR A 233 -25.97 -0.43 1.43
N ASN A 234 -27.28 -0.22 1.52
CA ASN A 234 -27.86 1.12 1.71
C ASN A 234 -27.32 1.81 2.97
N TYR A 235 -26.95 1.04 3.99
CA TYR A 235 -26.33 1.55 5.22
C TYR A 235 -24.91 2.07 4.97
N GLU A 236 -24.08 1.31 4.24
CA GLU A 236 -22.73 1.73 3.85
C GLU A 236 -22.75 2.98 2.98
N LEU A 237 -23.70 3.09 2.04
CA LEU A 237 -23.89 4.30 1.23
C LEU A 237 -24.29 5.52 2.07
N GLY A 238 -25.07 5.32 3.14
CA GLY A 238 -25.39 6.36 4.12
C GLY A 238 -24.15 6.90 4.83
N ILE A 239 -23.26 6.00 5.28
CA ILE A 239 -21.99 6.37 5.91
C ILE A 239 -21.07 7.11 4.93
N ILE A 240 -20.93 6.59 3.70
CA ILE A 240 -20.11 7.21 2.66
C ILE A 240 -20.60 8.63 2.33
N SER A 241 -21.92 8.80 2.20
CA SER A 241 -22.53 10.11 1.95
C SER A 241 -22.29 11.09 3.10
N HIS A 242 -22.39 10.61 4.35
CA HIS A 242 -22.10 11.42 5.53
C HIS A 242 -20.64 11.90 5.56
N ILE A 243 -19.69 11.01 5.26
CA ILE A 243 -18.27 11.37 5.17
C ILE A 243 -18.04 12.39 4.05
N LYS A 244 -18.61 12.16 2.87
CA LYS A 244 -18.44 13.04 1.70
C LYS A 244 -18.94 14.47 1.95
N ASN A 245 -20.06 14.62 2.66
CA ASN A 245 -20.68 15.93 2.92
C ASN A 245 -20.06 16.68 4.11
N SER A 246 -19.11 16.08 4.82
CA SER A 246 -18.47 16.74 5.95
C SER A 246 -17.55 17.89 5.52
N PRO A 247 -17.61 19.06 6.20
CA PRO A 247 -16.68 20.16 5.94
C PRO A 247 -15.26 19.76 6.38
N ASP A 248 -14.24 20.20 5.64
CA ASP A 248 -12.83 19.90 5.88
C ASP A 248 -12.49 18.40 5.95
N LEU A 249 -13.12 17.59 5.09
CA LEU A 249 -12.88 16.15 4.96
C LEU A 249 -11.37 15.81 4.94
N TYR A 250 -10.59 16.58 4.18
CA TYR A 250 -9.16 16.31 3.98
C TYR A 250 -8.35 16.38 5.28
N ASN A 251 -8.55 17.42 6.10
CA ASN A 251 -7.85 17.58 7.38
C ASN A 251 -8.34 16.53 8.38
N ARG A 252 -9.66 16.42 8.55
CA ARG A 252 -10.28 15.50 9.52
C ARG A 252 -9.92 14.04 9.26
N MET A 253 -9.94 13.62 8.00
CA MET A 253 -9.58 12.25 7.63
C MET A 253 -8.09 11.98 7.84
N SER A 254 -7.23 12.97 7.57
CA SER A 254 -5.79 12.83 7.83
C SER A 254 -5.46 12.70 9.32
N ASP A 255 -6.18 13.41 10.20
CA ASP A 255 -5.99 13.32 11.65
C ASP A 255 -6.62 12.06 12.26
N SER A 256 -7.75 11.60 11.72
CA SER A 256 -8.43 10.37 12.14
C SER A 256 -7.63 9.09 11.83
N LEU A 257 -6.85 9.07 10.73
CA LEU A 257 -6.04 7.90 10.38
C LEU A 257 -4.87 7.64 11.34
N PHE A 258 -4.33 8.70 11.97
CA PHE A 258 -3.13 8.62 12.81
C PHE A 258 -3.38 9.20 14.20
N PRO A 259 -4.23 8.54 15.02
CA PRO A 259 -4.62 9.05 16.33
C PRO A 259 -3.53 8.95 17.38
N SER A 260 -2.42 8.24 17.09
CA SER A 260 -1.27 8.06 18.00
C SER A 260 -0.04 8.89 17.63
N ILE A 261 -0.11 9.67 16.54
CA ILE A 261 1.00 10.50 16.08
C ILE A 261 0.54 11.96 16.14
N HIS A 262 1.30 12.79 16.86
CA HIS A 262 1.08 14.23 16.94
C HIS A 262 1.79 14.96 15.79
N GLY A 263 1.22 16.06 15.30
CA GLY A 263 1.83 16.90 14.27
C GLY A 263 1.88 16.28 12.86
N HIS A 264 2.89 16.68 12.08
CA HIS A 264 3.18 16.23 10.71
C HIS A 264 1.96 16.17 9.78
N SER A 265 1.13 17.22 9.77
CA SER A 265 -0.11 17.27 8.98
C SER A 265 0.15 17.06 7.48
N SER A 266 1.24 17.61 6.93
CA SER A 266 1.63 17.40 5.52
C SER A 266 1.89 15.93 5.20
N ILE A 267 2.54 15.20 6.10
CA ILE A 267 2.85 13.76 5.91
C ILE A 267 1.59 12.92 6.02
N LYS A 268 0.74 13.18 7.03
CA LYS A 268 -0.55 12.48 7.20
C LYS A 268 -1.43 12.64 5.96
N LYS A 269 -1.52 13.86 5.43
CA LYS A 269 -2.20 14.21 4.18
C LYS A 269 -1.63 13.47 2.98
N ALA A 270 -0.31 13.44 2.84
CA ALA A 270 0.33 12.73 1.74
C ALA A 270 0.08 11.21 1.82
N ILE A 271 0.17 10.62 3.02
CA ILE A 271 -0.14 9.20 3.22
C ILE A 271 -1.61 8.91 2.91
N LEU A 272 -2.55 9.80 3.24
CA LEU A 272 -3.94 9.63 2.82
C LEU A 272 -4.07 9.55 1.28
N LEU A 273 -3.34 10.39 0.55
CA LEU A 273 -3.30 10.33 -0.92
C LEU A 273 -2.65 9.04 -1.44
N LEU A 274 -1.65 8.52 -0.74
CA LEU A 274 -1.03 7.21 -1.04
C LEU A 274 -2.06 6.07 -0.98
N LEU A 275 -2.94 6.10 0.03
CA LEU A 275 -3.97 5.08 0.26
C LEU A 275 -5.07 5.12 -0.82
N VAL A 276 -5.41 6.32 -1.30
CA VAL A 276 -6.38 6.54 -2.38
C VAL A 276 -5.81 6.13 -3.73
N GLY A 277 -4.60 6.60 -4.06
CA GLY A 277 -3.96 6.37 -5.35
C GLY A 277 -4.65 7.11 -6.52
N GLY A 278 -3.89 7.34 -7.60
CA GLY A 278 -4.40 7.97 -8.83
C GLY A 278 -5.17 7.00 -9.73
N THR A 279 -5.44 7.41 -10.97
CA THR A 279 -6.09 6.54 -11.97
C THR A 279 -5.05 5.77 -12.79
N SER A 280 -5.18 4.44 -12.83
CA SER A 280 -4.34 3.60 -13.71
C SER A 280 -5.00 3.55 -15.09
N LYS A 281 -4.37 4.15 -16.10
CA LYS A 281 -4.88 4.20 -17.48
C LYS A 281 -4.14 3.18 -18.34
N VAL A 282 -4.88 2.37 -19.10
CA VAL A 282 -4.31 1.46 -20.10
C VAL A 282 -4.42 2.13 -21.45
N VAL A 283 -3.28 2.51 -22.03
CA VAL A 283 -3.20 3.09 -23.37
C VAL A 283 -2.72 2.01 -24.33
N SER A 284 -3.09 2.08 -25.61
CA SER A 284 -2.77 1.07 -26.63
C SER A 284 -1.27 0.76 -26.80
N GLY A 285 -0.37 1.59 -26.26
CA GLY A 285 1.08 1.39 -26.27
C GLY A 285 1.74 1.14 -24.91
N GLY A 286 0.97 1.04 -23.82
CA GLY A 286 1.53 0.84 -22.48
C GLY A 286 0.57 1.19 -21.35
N ARG A 287 0.91 0.76 -20.14
CA ARG A 287 0.15 1.09 -18.93
C ARG A 287 0.77 2.32 -18.27
N LEU A 288 -0.06 3.33 -18.03
CA LEU A 288 0.33 4.47 -17.21
C LEU A 288 0.06 4.16 -15.74
N ARG A 289 1.10 4.32 -14.92
CA ARG A 289 1.04 4.13 -13.48
C ARG A 289 0.19 5.21 -12.81
N GLY A 290 -0.77 4.79 -11.98
CA GLY A 290 -1.57 5.66 -11.11
C GLY A 290 -1.10 5.70 -9.65
N ASP A 291 -0.21 4.79 -9.24
CA ASP A 291 0.20 4.66 -7.84
C ASP A 291 1.15 5.80 -7.43
N ILE A 292 0.98 6.32 -6.23
CA ILE A 292 1.84 7.35 -5.64
C ILE A 292 2.91 6.66 -4.78
N ASN A 293 4.14 7.16 -4.79
CA ASN A 293 5.22 6.68 -3.93
C ASN A 293 5.73 7.81 -3.04
N ILE A 294 5.94 7.51 -1.76
CA ILE A 294 6.38 8.49 -0.76
C ILE A 294 7.65 8.00 -0.08
N LEU A 295 8.61 8.92 0.10
CA LEU A 295 9.82 8.69 0.87
C LEU A 295 9.85 9.58 2.12
N LEU A 296 10.02 8.97 3.27
CA LEU A 296 10.27 9.63 4.55
C LEU A 296 11.76 9.55 4.88
N VAL A 297 12.43 10.68 5.00
CA VAL A 297 13.83 10.81 5.40
C VAL A 297 13.85 11.52 6.73
N GLY A 298 14.75 11.17 7.65
CA GLY A 298 14.92 11.97 8.85
C GLY A 298 15.78 11.35 9.92
N ASP A 299 15.90 12.04 11.04
CA ASP A 299 16.69 11.57 12.17
C ASP A 299 15.98 10.41 12.91
N PRO A 300 16.73 9.55 13.64
CA PRO A 300 16.12 8.53 14.48
C PRO A 300 15.25 9.17 15.56
N GLY A 301 14.10 8.55 15.88
CA GLY A 301 13.17 9.06 16.89
C GLY A 301 11.98 9.87 16.35
N THR A 302 11.99 10.23 15.06
CA THR A 302 10.93 11.03 14.40
C THR A 302 9.65 10.25 14.02
N ALA A 303 9.29 9.21 14.77
CA ALA A 303 8.10 8.35 14.56
C ALA A 303 7.93 7.69 13.16
N LYS A 304 8.93 7.75 12.27
CA LYS A 304 8.87 7.17 10.90
C LYS A 304 8.41 5.71 10.84
N SER A 305 8.99 4.83 11.65
CA SER A 305 8.57 3.41 11.68
C SER A 305 7.15 3.22 12.23
N GLN A 306 6.63 4.16 13.03
CA GLN A 306 5.25 4.12 13.51
C GLN A 306 4.26 4.43 12.39
N PHE A 307 4.57 5.41 11.53
CA PHE A 307 3.79 5.65 10.30
C PHE A 307 3.71 4.40 9.43
N LEU A 308 4.85 3.75 9.17
CA LEU A 308 4.90 2.51 8.36
C LEU A 308 4.03 1.39 8.93
N LYS A 309 4.13 1.12 10.25
CA LYS A 309 3.37 0.06 10.93
C LYS A 309 1.87 0.33 10.94
N GLN A 310 1.48 1.58 11.16
CA GLN A 310 0.07 1.96 11.11
C GLN A 310 -0.49 1.84 9.69
N CYS A 311 0.23 2.34 8.68
CA CYS A 311 -0.18 2.19 7.27
C CYS A 311 -0.37 0.72 6.87
N SER A 312 0.54 -0.17 7.26
CA SER A 312 0.40 -1.60 6.95
C SER A 312 -0.82 -2.25 7.59
N THR A 313 -1.27 -1.73 8.75
CA THR A 313 -2.45 -2.24 9.48
C THR A 313 -3.76 -1.63 8.95
N LEU A 314 -3.69 -0.43 8.40
CA LEU A 314 -4.84 0.28 7.82
C LEU A 314 -5.27 -0.35 6.49
N VAL A 315 -4.32 -0.77 5.65
CA VAL A 315 -4.58 -1.30 4.29
C VAL A 315 -4.77 -2.81 4.30
N SER A 316 -5.86 -3.32 3.71
CA SER A 316 -6.17 -4.76 3.58
C SER A 316 -5.13 -5.60 2.82
N ARG A 317 -4.23 -4.94 2.09
CA ARG A 317 -3.06 -5.51 1.39
C ARG A 317 -1.76 -4.77 1.74
N GLY A 318 -1.62 -4.37 3.01
CA GLY A 318 -0.40 -3.77 3.55
C GLY A 318 0.64 -4.82 3.94
N VAL A 319 1.87 -4.68 3.45
CA VAL A 319 3.00 -5.53 3.86
C VAL A 319 4.10 -4.64 4.45
N TYR A 320 4.57 -4.99 5.64
CA TYR A 320 5.70 -4.33 6.29
C TYR A 320 6.96 -5.18 6.13
N THR A 321 8.01 -4.57 5.59
CA THR A 321 9.32 -5.21 5.40
C THR A 321 10.45 -4.28 5.87
N SER A 322 11.57 -4.88 6.27
CA SER A 322 12.80 -4.16 6.59
C SER A 322 13.82 -4.40 5.48
N GLY A 323 14.44 -3.34 4.98
CA GLY A 323 15.44 -3.38 3.92
C GLY A 323 16.68 -4.21 4.24
N LYS A 324 17.01 -4.40 5.54
CA LYS A 324 18.08 -5.33 5.96
C LYS A 324 17.61 -6.79 6.03
N GLY A 325 16.39 -7.01 6.50
CA GLY A 325 15.83 -8.34 6.72
C GLY A 325 15.25 -8.98 5.45
N SER A 326 15.03 -8.18 4.40
CA SER A 326 14.44 -8.62 3.14
C SER A 326 15.50 -8.64 2.04
N SER A 327 15.85 -9.84 1.58
CA SER A 327 16.70 -10.03 0.39
C SER A 327 15.90 -9.82 -0.91
N ALA A 328 16.56 -9.67 -2.07
CA ALA A 328 15.88 -9.61 -3.38
C ALA A 328 14.87 -10.75 -3.58
N ALA A 329 15.21 -11.95 -3.10
CA ALA A 329 14.34 -13.12 -3.17
C ALA A 329 13.06 -12.93 -2.33
N GLY A 330 13.17 -12.30 -1.16
CA GLY A 330 12.04 -11.98 -0.29
C GLY A 330 11.23 -10.76 -0.75
N LEU A 331 11.82 -9.81 -1.46
CA LEU A 331 11.12 -8.63 -1.98
C LEU A 331 10.36 -8.93 -3.28
N THR A 332 10.97 -9.66 -4.21
CA THR A 332 10.42 -9.90 -5.56
C THR A 332 9.67 -11.21 -5.68
N ALA A 333 10.32 -12.24 -6.21
CA ALA A 333 9.88 -13.62 -6.14
C ALA A 333 11.11 -14.53 -6.23
N SER A 334 10.98 -15.70 -5.62
CA SER A 334 12.03 -16.72 -5.63
C SER A 334 11.55 -17.95 -6.39
N VAL A 335 12.48 -18.62 -7.07
CA VAL A 335 12.20 -19.90 -7.73
C VAL A 335 12.68 -21.00 -6.78
N VAL A 336 11.73 -21.76 -6.24
CA VAL A 336 11.97 -22.83 -5.28
C VAL A 336 11.59 -24.16 -5.92
N ARG A 337 12.43 -25.17 -5.73
CA ARG A 337 12.14 -26.54 -6.18
C ARG A 337 11.21 -27.21 -5.18
N ASP A 338 10.06 -27.66 -5.63
CA ASP A 338 9.12 -28.40 -4.80
C ASP A 338 9.63 -29.83 -4.54
N ILE A 339 9.47 -30.31 -3.31
CA ILE A 339 10.07 -31.56 -2.82
C ILE A 339 9.27 -32.76 -3.32
N GLU A 340 7.94 -32.63 -3.42
CA GLU A 340 7.06 -33.71 -3.87
C GLU A 340 7.12 -33.90 -5.39
N SER A 341 7.08 -32.80 -6.13
CA SER A 341 7.03 -32.83 -7.60
C SER A 341 8.39 -32.83 -8.26
N GLY A 342 9.42 -32.31 -7.60
CA GLY A 342 10.75 -32.08 -8.17
C GLY A 342 10.80 -30.91 -9.17
N ASP A 343 9.68 -30.20 -9.37
CA ASP A 343 9.53 -29.12 -10.33
C ASP A 343 9.92 -27.77 -9.72
N PHE A 344 10.34 -26.82 -10.56
CA PHE A 344 10.56 -25.45 -10.14
C PHE A 344 9.22 -24.72 -10.02
N THR A 345 8.95 -24.14 -8.86
CA THR A 345 7.76 -23.34 -8.55
C THR A 345 8.18 -21.93 -8.17
N ILE A 346 7.32 -20.95 -8.43
CA ILE A 346 7.55 -19.55 -8.04
C ILE A 346 6.91 -19.32 -6.68
N GLU A 347 7.67 -18.71 -5.77
CA GLU A 347 7.19 -18.20 -4.49
C GLU A 347 7.19 -16.66 -4.51
N PRO A 348 6.03 -16.02 -4.33
CA PRO A 348 5.89 -14.57 -4.38
C PRO A 348 6.56 -13.93 -3.16
N GLY A 349 7.28 -12.85 -3.41
CA GLY A 349 7.84 -11.99 -2.38
C GLY A 349 6.87 -10.90 -1.92
N ALA A 350 7.34 -10.04 -1.03
CA ALA A 350 6.56 -9.00 -0.37
C ALA A 350 5.88 -8.03 -1.34
N LEU A 351 6.54 -7.63 -2.43
CA LEU A 351 5.98 -6.69 -3.41
C LEU A 351 4.80 -7.31 -4.17
N MET A 352 4.85 -8.61 -4.46
CA MET A 352 3.76 -9.30 -5.15
C MET A 352 2.57 -9.55 -4.23
N LEU A 353 2.82 -9.93 -2.98
CA LEU A 353 1.76 -10.11 -1.98
C LEU A 353 1.00 -8.80 -1.73
N ALA A 354 1.71 -7.67 -1.83
CA ALA A 354 1.16 -6.33 -1.68
C ALA A 354 0.47 -5.78 -2.94
N ASP A 355 0.26 -6.57 -4.03
CA ASP A 355 -0.39 -6.10 -5.27
C ASP A 355 -1.71 -5.36 -4.98
N THR A 356 -1.94 -4.21 -5.61
CA THR A 356 -3.05 -3.28 -5.35
C THR A 356 -3.14 -2.76 -3.90
N GLY A 357 -2.04 -2.80 -3.17
CA GLY A 357 -1.92 -2.34 -1.78
C GLY A 357 -0.77 -1.38 -1.57
N VAL A 358 -0.26 -1.36 -0.34
CA VAL A 358 0.88 -0.54 0.06
C VAL A 358 1.98 -1.45 0.58
N CYS A 359 3.19 -1.28 0.03
CA CYS A 359 4.39 -1.92 0.54
C CYS A 359 5.18 -0.90 1.38
N CYS A 360 5.25 -1.16 2.68
CA CYS A 360 6.02 -0.37 3.63
C CYS A 360 7.43 -0.97 3.77
N ILE A 361 8.45 -0.17 3.47
CA ILE A 361 9.87 -0.57 3.56
C ILE A 361 10.58 0.33 4.55
N ASP A 362 11.04 -0.23 5.67
CA ASP A 362 11.90 0.47 6.63
C ASP A 362 13.37 0.26 6.31
N GLU A 363 14.24 1.19 6.72
CA GLU A 363 15.69 1.18 6.48
C GLU A 363 16.07 0.96 5.00
N PHE A 364 15.39 1.67 4.10
CA PHE A 364 15.62 1.53 2.65
C PHE A 364 17.07 1.86 2.24
N ASP A 365 17.75 2.74 2.98
CA ASP A 365 19.16 3.10 2.77
C ASP A 365 20.14 1.94 3.02
N LYS A 366 19.72 0.93 3.80
CA LYS A 366 20.56 -0.22 4.19
C LYS A 366 20.38 -1.43 3.27
N MET A 367 19.57 -1.29 2.23
CA MET A 367 19.32 -2.34 1.27
C MET A 367 20.50 -2.53 0.31
N ASN A 368 20.76 -3.78 -0.10
CA ASN A 368 21.81 -4.09 -1.06
C ASN A 368 21.46 -3.58 -2.47
N TYR A 369 22.48 -3.25 -3.27
CA TYR A 369 22.30 -2.75 -4.64
C TYR A 369 21.51 -3.72 -5.55
N LYS A 370 21.69 -5.04 -5.40
CA LYS A 370 20.93 -6.05 -6.18
C LYS A 370 19.42 -6.00 -5.92
N ASP A 371 19.05 -5.73 -4.68
CA ASP A 371 17.66 -5.68 -4.24
C ASP A 371 17.03 -4.34 -4.71
N GLN A 372 17.82 -3.25 -4.69
CA GLN A 372 17.43 -1.96 -5.26
C GLN A 372 17.14 -2.06 -6.76
N VAL A 373 17.95 -2.77 -7.55
CA VAL A 373 17.70 -3.01 -8.99
C VAL A 373 16.35 -3.68 -9.23
N SER A 374 15.98 -4.61 -8.35
CA SER A 374 14.73 -5.35 -8.48
C SER A 374 13.51 -4.47 -8.17
N ILE A 375 13.65 -3.57 -7.18
CA ILE A 375 12.62 -2.55 -6.86
C ILE A 375 12.50 -1.51 -7.97
N HIS A 376 13.61 -1.13 -8.62
CA HIS A 376 13.58 -0.19 -9.74
C HIS A 376 12.69 -0.66 -10.88
N GLU A 377 12.77 -1.96 -11.23
CA GLU A 377 11.91 -2.58 -12.25
C GLU A 377 10.45 -2.51 -11.80
N ALA A 378 10.17 -2.94 -10.57
CA ALA A 378 8.83 -2.95 -9.99
C ALA A 378 8.19 -1.55 -9.95
N MET A 379 8.94 -0.50 -9.55
CA MET A 379 8.41 0.86 -9.44
C MET A 379 8.18 1.55 -10.79
N GLU A 380 8.95 1.19 -11.84
CA GLU A 380 8.81 1.76 -13.18
C GLU A 380 7.72 1.05 -13.99
N GLN A 381 7.77 -0.28 -14.03
CA GLN A 381 6.94 -1.09 -14.93
C GLN A 381 5.70 -1.66 -14.23
N GLN A 382 5.60 -1.54 -12.89
CA GLN A 382 4.58 -2.21 -12.06
C GLN A 382 4.49 -3.71 -12.31
N THR A 383 5.57 -4.30 -12.82
CA THR A 383 5.72 -5.71 -13.14
C THR A 383 7.16 -6.11 -12.86
N ILE A 384 7.35 -7.37 -12.51
CA ILE A 384 8.65 -7.98 -12.23
C ILE A 384 8.81 -9.15 -13.17
N THR A 385 9.90 -9.17 -13.93
CA THR A 385 10.24 -10.25 -14.82
C THR A 385 11.25 -11.19 -14.17
N ILE A 386 11.00 -12.50 -14.24
CA ILE A 386 11.86 -13.53 -13.66
C ILE A 386 12.20 -14.54 -14.73
N ASN A 387 13.50 -14.63 -15.03
CA ASN A 387 14.09 -15.61 -15.95
C ASN A 387 15.06 -16.49 -15.15
N LYS A 388 14.52 -17.46 -14.39
CA LYS A 388 15.31 -18.36 -13.52
C LYS A 388 14.74 -19.77 -13.55
N GLY A 389 15.61 -20.79 -13.46
CA GLY A 389 15.17 -22.19 -13.37
C GLY A 389 14.38 -22.69 -14.58
N GLY A 390 14.62 -22.12 -15.77
CA GLY A 390 13.86 -22.44 -16.99
C GLY A 390 12.47 -21.80 -17.06
N ILE A 391 12.09 -20.99 -16.07
CA ILE A 391 10.82 -20.27 -16.04
C ILE A 391 11.09 -18.83 -16.46
N ASN A 392 10.44 -18.42 -17.56
CA ASN A 392 10.35 -17.03 -17.99
C ASN A 392 8.94 -16.54 -17.69
N ALA A 393 8.77 -15.84 -16.57
CA ALA A 393 7.46 -15.37 -16.12
C ALA A 393 7.50 -13.88 -15.77
N THR A 394 6.42 -13.17 -16.09
CA THR A 394 6.20 -11.78 -15.72
C THR A 394 5.08 -11.70 -14.71
N LEU A 395 5.37 -11.16 -13.53
CA LEU A 395 4.46 -11.08 -12.40
C LEU A 395 4.08 -9.62 -12.15
N ASN A 396 2.84 -9.37 -11.77
CA ASN A 396 2.37 -8.01 -11.55
C ASN A 396 2.71 -7.56 -10.12
N SER A 397 3.12 -6.30 -9.97
CA SER A 397 3.44 -5.67 -8.69
C SER A 397 2.93 -4.22 -8.69
N ARG A 398 1.60 -4.04 -8.76
CA ARG A 398 0.96 -2.72 -8.77
C ARG A 398 0.83 -2.23 -7.34
N THR A 399 1.93 -1.78 -6.77
CA THR A 399 2.01 -1.42 -5.35
C THR A 399 2.46 0.01 -5.18
N SER A 400 1.80 0.71 -4.27
CA SER A 400 2.30 1.98 -3.76
C SER A 400 3.42 1.70 -2.76
N VAL A 401 4.56 2.35 -2.90
CA VAL A 401 5.71 2.17 -2.00
C VAL A 401 5.77 3.33 -1.01
N LEU A 402 5.78 2.98 0.29
CA LEU A 402 6.09 3.89 1.37
C LEU A 402 7.44 3.47 1.96
N ALA A 403 8.46 4.30 1.78
CA ALA A 403 9.81 3.99 2.24
C ALA A 403 10.25 4.94 3.36
N ALA A 404 10.94 4.42 4.37
CA ALA A 404 11.65 5.21 5.36
C ALA A 404 13.17 5.05 5.18
N CYS A 405 13.88 6.18 5.26
CA CYS A 405 15.33 6.27 5.21
C CYS A 405 15.86 7.03 6.41
N ASN A 406 17.05 6.62 6.84
CA ASN A 406 17.86 7.40 7.76
C ASN A 406 19.01 8.06 6.98
N PRO A 407 19.45 9.28 7.36
CA PRO A 407 20.60 9.92 6.76
C PRO A 407 21.87 9.11 7.04
N VAL A 408 22.88 9.25 6.18
CA VAL A 408 24.10 8.40 6.21
C VAL A 408 24.83 8.43 7.57
N HIS A 409 24.91 9.60 8.20
CA HIS A 409 25.56 9.78 9.50
C HIS A 409 24.59 9.70 10.69
N GLY A 410 23.35 9.27 10.48
CA GLY A 410 22.31 9.23 11.50
C GLY A 410 21.68 10.59 11.85
N ARG A 411 22.33 11.70 11.45
CA ARG A 411 21.75 13.06 11.49
C ARG A 411 21.76 13.70 10.10
N TYR A 412 20.78 14.55 9.84
CA TYR A 412 20.68 15.30 8.59
C TYR A 412 21.56 16.55 8.61
N ASP A 413 22.60 16.58 7.76
CA ASP A 413 23.48 17.75 7.62
C ASP A 413 22.89 18.77 6.63
N LYS A 414 22.37 19.91 7.11
CA LYS A 414 21.82 20.97 6.24
C LYS A 414 22.84 21.55 5.25
N LYS A 415 24.14 21.46 5.56
CA LYS A 415 25.23 21.96 4.72
C LYS A 415 25.47 21.13 3.45
N LYS A 416 25.03 19.88 3.44
CA LYS A 416 25.22 18.96 2.31
C LYS A 416 23.93 18.91 1.49
N SER A 417 24.07 18.63 0.20
CA SER A 417 22.90 18.40 -0.66
C SER A 417 22.10 17.18 -0.20
N LEU A 418 20.80 17.18 -0.45
CA LEU A 418 19.90 16.05 -0.15
C LEU A 418 20.42 14.71 -0.70
N ARG A 419 21.04 14.74 -1.89
CA ARG A 419 21.64 13.56 -2.54
C ARG A 419 22.89 13.05 -1.82
N GLN A 420 23.67 13.92 -1.18
CA GLN A 420 24.84 13.49 -0.39
C GLN A 420 24.42 13.01 1.01
N ASN A 421 23.33 13.56 1.55
CA ASN A 421 22.78 13.13 2.84
C ASN A 421 22.15 11.74 2.80
N ILE A 422 21.75 11.27 1.61
CA ILE A 422 21.09 9.99 1.42
C ILE A 422 21.91 9.10 0.49
N ASN A 423 22.21 7.87 0.92
CA ASN A 423 22.94 6.90 0.10
C ASN A 423 22.03 6.20 -0.92
N MET A 424 21.50 6.95 -1.89
CA MET A 424 20.62 6.42 -2.95
C MET A 424 21.01 6.91 -4.35
N SER A 425 20.68 6.11 -5.36
CA SER A 425 20.93 6.44 -6.76
C SER A 425 19.87 7.42 -7.31
N ALA A 426 20.29 8.32 -8.20
CA ALA A 426 19.40 9.31 -8.83
C ALA A 426 18.16 8.69 -9.53
N PRO A 427 18.25 7.50 -10.18
CA PRO A 427 17.06 6.88 -10.77
C PRO A 427 16.03 6.38 -9.76
N ILE A 428 16.41 6.03 -8.51
CA ILE A 428 15.43 5.67 -7.45
C ILE A 428 14.73 6.95 -7.03
N MET A 429 15.54 7.98 -6.81
CA MET A 429 15.06 9.27 -6.34
C MET A 429 14.00 9.84 -7.31
N SER A 430 14.24 9.79 -8.61
CA SER A 430 13.24 10.26 -9.57
C SER A 430 11.88 9.53 -9.57
N ARG A 431 11.74 8.37 -8.89
CA ARG A 431 10.53 7.53 -8.88
C ARG A 431 9.66 7.68 -7.64
N PHE A 432 10.17 8.35 -6.61
CA PHE A 432 9.34 8.81 -5.51
C PHE A 432 8.70 10.14 -5.89
N ASP A 433 7.40 10.24 -5.68
CA ASP A 433 6.59 11.39 -6.06
C ASP A 433 6.71 12.50 -5.01
N LEU A 434 6.86 12.12 -3.73
CA LEU A 434 6.99 13.05 -2.60
C LEU A 434 8.17 12.68 -1.70
N TYR A 435 8.84 13.72 -1.20
CA TYR A 435 9.97 13.66 -0.29
C TYR A 435 9.62 14.38 1.00
N PHE A 436 9.71 13.72 2.16
CA PHE A 436 9.57 14.44 3.44
C PHE A 436 10.85 14.30 4.23
N VAL A 437 11.46 15.43 4.59
CA VAL A 437 12.69 15.48 5.37
C VAL A 437 12.35 15.92 6.79
N LEU A 438 12.24 14.95 7.67
CA LEU A 438 11.99 15.12 9.09
C LEU A 438 13.28 15.44 9.82
N ILE A 439 13.48 16.71 10.14
CA ILE A 439 14.62 17.19 10.92
C ILE A 439 14.19 17.31 12.38
N ASP A 440 14.98 16.72 13.29
CA ASP A 440 14.77 16.88 14.73
C ASP A 440 15.38 18.21 15.20
N ASN A 441 14.54 19.24 15.32
CA ASN A 441 14.94 20.54 15.84
C ASN A 441 14.42 20.69 17.28
N VAL A 442 15.33 20.95 18.22
CA VAL A 442 14.98 21.18 19.63
C VAL A 442 14.15 22.46 19.75
N ASN A 443 12.86 22.35 20.06
CA ASN A 443 11.97 23.47 20.27
C ASN A 443 11.08 23.22 21.49
N TYR A 444 11.15 24.10 22.48
CA TYR A 444 10.44 23.97 23.75
C TYR A 444 8.92 23.81 23.59
N GLU A 445 8.30 24.56 22.68
CA GLU A 445 6.84 24.51 22.49
C GLU A 445 6.41 23.18 21.86
N ALA A 446 7.08 22.77 20.78
CA ALA A 446 6.77 21.52 20.09
C ALA A 446 7.05 20.30 20.99
N ASP A 447 8.16 20.30 21.72
CA ASP A 447 8.52 19.21 22.64
C ASP A 447 7.53 19.10 23.80
N LYS A 448 7.02 20.23 24.30
CA LYS A 448 5.98 20.25 25.33
C LYS A 448 4.69 19.61 24.82
N GLU A 449 4.22 19.98 23.63
CA GLU A 449 3.02 19.40 23.02
C GLU A 449 3.18 17.89 22.81
N ILE A 450 4.35 17.46 22.30
CA ILE A 450 4.67 16.04 22.12
C ILE A 450 4.67 15.30 23.46
N ALA A 451 5.28 15.87 24.50
CA ALA A 451 5.34 15.27 25.83
C ALA A 451 3.95 15.12 26.45
N GLU A 452 3.13 16.17 26.42
CA GLU A 452 1.73 16.14 26.90
C GLU A 452 0.92 15.07 26.15
N TYR A 453 1.13 14.98 24.83
CA TYR A 453 0.46 14.00 24.00
C TYR A 453 0.85 12.55 24.32
N ILE A 454 2.14 12.27 24.50
CA ILE A 454 2.65 10.95 24.89
C ILE A 454 2.11 10.56 26.27
N LEU A 455 2.18 11.48 27.25
CA LEU A 455 1.65 11.27 28.59
C LEU A 455 0.14 10.98 28.56
N ARG A 456 -0.62 11.71 27.74
CA ARG A 456 -2.05 11.46 27.54
C ARG A 456 -2.32 10.06 27.01
N ASN A 457 -1.59 9.61 25.98
CA ASN A 457 -1.77 8.28 25.42
C ASN A 457 -1.46 7.18 26.43
N HIS A 458 -0.40 7.34 27.24
CA HIS A 458 -0.10 6.40 28.31
C HIS A 458 -1.16 6.39 29.41
N TYR A 459 -1.71 7.56 29.76
CA TYR A 459 -2.76 7.65 30.77
C TYR A 459 -4.09 7.05 30.29
N GLU A 460 -4.46 7.24 29.02
CA GLU A 460 -5.62 6.58 28.40
C GLU A 460 -5.44 5.06 28.39
N ALA A 461 -4.26 4.54 28.03
CA ALA A 461 -3.98 3.11 28.06
C ALA A 461 -4.15 2.47 29.45
N VAL A 462 -3.78 3.20 30.51
CA VAL A 462 -3.98 2.73 31.90
C VAL A 462 -5.46 2.75 32.29
N LYS A 463 -6.23 3.74 31.83
CA LYS A 463 -7.68 3.77 32.04
C LYS A 463 -8.39 2.59 31.38
N ASP A 464 -7.98 2.20 30.17
CA ASP A 464 -8.55 1.05 29.46
C ASP A 464 -8.23 -0.30 30.13
N ILE A 465 -7.07 -0.41 30.77
CA ILE A 465 -6.72 -1.60 31.58
C ILE A 465 -7.58 -1.64 32.84
N ASN A 466 -7.74 -0.48 33.51
CA ASN A 466 -8.53 -0.40 34.72
C ASN A 466 -10.04 -0.60 34.46
N SER A 467 -10.58 -0.16 33.33
CA SER A 467 -11.98 -0.41 32.97
C SER A 467 -12.24 -1.88 32.67
N LYS A 468 -11.34 -2.58 31.97
CA LYS A 468 -11.44 -4.04 31.76
C LYS A 468 -11.33 -4.83 33.07
N ASN A 469 -10.46 -4.39 33.98
CA ASN A 469 -10.35 -4.99 35.31
C ASN A 469 -11.59 -4.68 36.18
N PHE A 470 -12.22 -3.51 36.02
CA PHE A 470 -13.48 -3.19 36.69
C PHE A 470 -14.64 -4.03 36.13
N GLU A 471 -14.72 -4.27 34.81
CA GLU A 471 -15.75 -5.16 34.24
C GLU A 471 -15.60 -6.63 34.67
N GLU A 472 -14.36 -7.12 34.85
CA GLU A 472 -14.12 -8.47 35.42
C GLU A 472 -14.45 -8.55 36.91
N ASN A 473 -14.22 -7.47 37.68
CA ASN A 473 -14.55 -7.43 39.11
C ASN A 473 -16.04 -7.14 39.39
N GLU A 474 -16.72 -6.39 38.53
CA GLU A 474 -18.16 -6.09 38.68
C GLU A 474 -19.04 -7.31 38.36
N PHE A 475 -18.51 -8.33 37.66
CA PHE A 475 -19.16 -9.63 37.52
C PHE A 475 -19.06 -10.50 38.79
N LEU A 476 -18.07 -10.23 39.65
CA LEU A 476 -17.88 -10.87 40.96
C LEU A 476 -18.60 -10.12 42.10
N GLU A 477 -18.79 -8.80 42.00
CA GLU A 477 -19.43 -7.99 43.06
C GLU A 477 -20.96 -7.85 42.95
N LYS A 478 -21.59 -8.27 41.84
CA LYS A 478 -23.07 -8.26 41.69
C LYS A 478 -23.83 -9.28 42.56
N GLN A 479 -23.15 -10.00 43.46
CA GLN A 479 -23.80 -10.84 44.48
C GLN A 479 -23.86 -10.23 45.89
N SER A 480 -23.32 -9.03 46.14
CA SER A 480 -23.50 -8.41 47.44
C SER A 480 -23.29 -6.89 47.42
N ILE A 481 -24.39 -6.13 47.39
CA ILE A 481 -24.82 -5.16 48.43
C ILE A 481 -25.83 -4.16 47.84
N ASN A 482 -26.90 -3.95 48.60
CA ASN A 482 -28.06 -3.10 48.33
C ASN A 482 -27.77 -1.59 48.50
N THR A 483 -28.54 -0.77 47.76
CA THR A 483 -29.16 0.55 48.10
C THR A 483 -28.63 1.24 49.38
N THR A 484 -28.15 2.48 49.42
CA THR A 484 -28.60 3.77 48.85
C THR A 484 -27.42 4.76 48.84
N ASP A 485 -27.59 5.95 48.26
CA ASP A 485 -26.75 7.16 48.40
C ASP A 485 -25.83 7.52 47.21
N TYR A 486 -26.43 7.87 46.05
CA TYR A 486 -25.72 8.53 44.96
C TYR A 486 -26.60 9.51 44.16
N GLU A 487 -27.04 10.61 44.77
CA GLU A 487 -27.67 11.72 44.00
C GLU A 487 -26.84 13.01 43.95
N GLU A 488 -25.78 13.18 44.74
CA GLU A 488 -24.98 14.43 44.71
C GLU A 488 -23.74 14.41 43.82
N ASN A 489 -23.26 13.24 43.38
CA ASN A 489 -22.07 13.13 42.51
C ASN A 489 -22.33 13.36 40.99
N SER A 490 -23.59 13.56 40.58
CA SER A 490 -23.97 13.70 39.17
C SER A 490 -23.64 15.08 38.56
N LYS A 491 -23.53 16.14 39.38
CA LYS A 491 -23.31 17.51 38.88
C LYS A 491 -21.83 17.84 38.58
N ASN A 492 -20.88 17.27 39.33
CA ASN A 492 -19.45 17.44 39.02
C ASN A 492 -19.01 16.58 37.82
N ASN A 493 -19.63 15.41 37.62
CA ASN A 493 -19.37 14.57 36.45
C ASN A 493 -19.88 15.19 35.14
N LYS A 494 -20.91 16.05 35.17
CA LYS A 494 -21.39 16.76 33.96
C LYS A 494 -20.41 17.83 33.45
N LYS A 495 -19.65 18.49 34.34
CA LYS A 495 -18.58 19.43 33.94
C LYS A 495 -17.34 18.72 33.39
N ILE A 496 -17.10 17.48 33.81
CA ILE A 496 -16.04 16.62 33.26
C ILE A 496 -16.48 16.04 31.89
N PHE A 497 -17.77 15.73 31.74
CA PHE A 497 -18.34 15.28 30.46
C PHE A 497 -18.38 16.36 29.37
N SER A 498 -18.54 17.64 29.72
CA SER A 498 -18.50 18.72 28.72
C SER A 498 -17.13 18.91 28.07
N ASN A 499 -16.03 18.47 28.71
CA ASN A 499 -14.70 18.43 28.09
C ASN A 499 -14.44 17.16 27.27
N PHE A 500 -15.29 16.13 27.40
CA PHE A 500 -15.20 14.89 26.63
C PHE A 500 -15.80 15.03 25.22
N LEU A 501 -16.70 16.00 25.01
CA LEU A 501 -17.38 16.26 23.75
C LEU A 501 -16.52 16.95 22.67
N VAL A 502 -15.27 17.33 22.98
CA VAL A 502 -14.33 17.85 21.95
C VAL A 502 -13.83 16.72 21.00
N LYS A 503 -14.10 15.44 21.32
CA LYS A 503 -13.77 14.27 20.50
C LYS A 503 -14.82 13.90 19.42
N GLU A 504 -15.82 14.74 19.12
CA GLU A 504 -16.83 14.46 18.06
C GLU A 504 -16.33 14.65 16.61
N ASN A 505 -15.08 15.05 16.38
CA ASN A 505 -14.58 15.35 15.01
C ASN A 505 -13.75 14.23 14.35
N LEU A 506 -13.64 13.05 14.96
CA LEU A 506 -12.84 11.94 14.43
C LEU A 506 -13.75 10.86 13.84
N PHE A 507 -13.51 10.48 12.59
CA PHE A 507 -14.19 9.35 11.97
C PHE A 507 -13.72 8.04 12.60
N ASP A 508 -14.64 7.08 12.68
CA ASP A 508 -14.29 5.72 13.04
C ASP A 508 -13.44 5.05 11.94
N LEU A 509 -12.48 4.23 12.36
CA LEU A 509 -11.50 3.63 11.46
C LEU A 509 -12.14 2.68 10.44
N GLU A 510 -13.19 1.96 10.82
CA GLU A 510 -13.91 1.06 9.91
C GLU A 510 -14.67 1.84 8.84
N SER A 511 -15.29 2.95 9.24
CA SER A 511 -15.96 3.89 8.33
C SER A 511 -14.98 4.51 7.32
N VAL A 512 -13.79 4.88 7.78
CA VAL A 512 -12.71 5.40 6.91
C VAL A 512 -12.21 4.34 5.93
N LYS A 513 -12.02 3.09 6.37
CA LYS A 513 -11.61 1.97 5.50
C LYS A 513 -12.66 1.68 4.42
N LEU A 514 -13.94 1.71 4.78
CA LEU A 514 -15.05 1.58 3.85
C LEU A 514 -15.04 2.70 2.80
N TYR A 515 -14.86 3.94 3.26
CA TYR A 515 -14.77 5.10 2.37
C TYR A 515 -13.57 5.01 1.41
N LEU A 516 -12.40 4.60 1.90
CA LEU A 516 -11.22 4.38 1.06
C LEU A 516 -11.48 3.31 -0.01
N LYS A 517 -12.16 2.21 0.34
CA LYS A 517 -12.53 1.16 -0.63
C LYS A 517 -13.44 1.72 -1.74
N TYR A 518 -14.40 2.57 -1.37
CA TYR A 518 -15.27 3.25 -2.33
C TYR A 518 -14.48 4.19 -3.26
N VAL A 519 -13.64 5.05 -2.68
CA VAL A 519 -12.88 6.09 -3.40
C VAL A 519 -11.87 5.49 -4.39
N ARG A 520 -11.21 4.38 -4.05
CA ARG A 520 -10.22 3.72 -4.93
C ARG A 520 -10.83 3.26 -6.26
N GLY A 521 -12.12 2.92 -6.26
CA GLY A 521 -12.86 2.51 -7.45
C GLY A 521 -13.20 3.66 -8.40
N LEU A 522 -13.15 4.92 -7.95
CA LEU A 522 -13.52 6.06 -8.78
C LEU A 522 -12.50 6.31 -9.89
N GLU A 523 -12.99 6.58 -11.09
CA GLU A 523 -12.20 6.99 -12.23
C GLU A 523 -12.48 8.47 -12.51
N VAL A 524 -11.41 9.26 -12.61
CA VAL A 524 -11.47 10.71 -12.73
C VAL A 524 -11.00 11.14 -14.11
N VAL A 525 -11.67 12.14 -14.67
CA VAL A 525 -11.36 12.74 -15.96
C VAL A 525 -10.71 14.11 -15.75
N MET A 526 -9.67 14.40 -16.54
CA MET A 526 -9.00 15.69 -16.56
C MET A 526 -9.63 16.60 -17.62
N GLU A 527 -10.17 17.74 -17.21
CA GLU A 527 -10.68 18.78 -18.12
C GLU A 527 -9.52 19.57 -18.77
N GLU A 528 -9.78 20.22 -19.91
CA GLU A 528 -8.74 20.95 -20.66
C GLU A 528 -8.23 22.19 -19.93
N ASN A 529 -9.11 22.93 -19.24
CA ASN A 529 -8.73 24.12 -18.45
C ASN A 529 -7.65 23.80 -17.40
N VAL A 530 -7.75 22.63 -16.78
CA VAL A 530 -6.81 22.15 -15.75
C VAL A 530 -5.43 21.85 -16.35
N LYS A 531 -5.38 21.39 -17.60
CA LYS A 531 -4.11 21.09 -18.28
C LYS A 531 -3.24 22.33 -18.41
N GLU A 532 -3.84 23.48 -18.75
CA GLU A 532 -3.10 24.73 -18.86
C GLU A 532 -2.53 25.18 -17.51
N ILE A 533 -3.30 25.04 -16.44
CA ILE A 533 -2.87 25.38 -15.08
C ILE A 533 -1.73 24.46 -14.62
N LEU A 534 -1.84 23.16 -14.89
CA LEU A 534 -0.78 22.20 -14.59
C LEU A 534 0.53 22.55 -15.29
N VAL A 535 0.47 22.94 -16.57
CA VAL A 535 1.66 23.36 -17.32
C VAL A 535 2.26 24.62 -16.69
N LYS A 536 1.45 25.64 -16.39
CA LYS A 536 1.91 26.88 -15.74
C LYS A 536 2.60 26.59 -14.40
N LYS A 537 1.98 25.78 -13.53
CA LYS A 537 2.53 25.42 -12.21
C LYS A 537 3.78 24.55 -12.34
N TYR A 538 3.84 23.63 -13.29
CA TYR A 538 5.03 22.81 -13.54
C TYR A 538 6.23 23.63 -14.04
N VAL A 539 6.00 24.56 -14.97
CA VAL A 539 7.05 25.48 -15.44
C VAL A 539 7.58 26.29 -14.25
N LYS A 540 6.69 26.80 -13.40
CA LYS A 540 7.08 27.51 -12.17
C LYS A 540 7.95 26.65 -11.24
N LEU A 541 7.57 25.41 -10.94
CA LEU A 541 8.39 24.49 -10.12
C LEU A 541 9.80 24.30 -10.72
N ARG A 542 9.88 24.22 -12.05
CA ARG A 542 11.15 24.00 -12.74
C ARG A 542 12.05 25.24 -12.69
N MET A 543 11.48 26.44 -12.75
CA MET A 543 12.21 27.70 -12.60
C MET A 543 12.72 27.88 -11.16
N ASP A 544 11.88 27.64 -10.16
CA ASP A 544 12.28 27.72 -8.74
C ASP A 544 13.45 26.77 -8.41
N SER A 545 13.54 25.65 -9.13
CA SER A 545 14.62 24.66 -8.98
C SER A 545 15.94 25.05 -9.63
N LEU A 546 15.93 25.98 -10.59
CA LEU A 546 17.17 26.49 -11.20
C LEU A 546 17.90 27.46 -10.26
N VAL A 547 17.14 28.27 -9.53
CA VAL A 547 17.66 29.25 -8.55
C VAL A 547 18.37 28.54 -7.39
N HIS A 548 17.84 27.40 -6.95
CA HIS A 548 18.41 26.61 -5.87
C HIS A 548 19.29 25.47 -6.41
N SER A 549 20.50 25.78 -6.85
CA SER A 549 21.44 24.80 -7.44
C SER A 549 21.82 23.62 -6.52
N ASN A 550 21.67 23.80 -5.19
CA ASN A 550 21.86 22.74 -4.18
C ASN A 550 20.64 21.82 -4.03
N ASN A 551 19.50 22.17 -4.61
CA ASN A 551 18.26 21.41 -4.51
C ASN A 551 18.12 20.35 -5.61
N TYR A 552 17.28 19.37 -5.29
CA TYR A 552 16.94 18.24 -6.14
C TYR A 552 16.44 18.70 -7.52
N ARG A 553 17.05 18.17 -8.60
CA ARG A 553 16.68 18.50 -9.98
C ARG A 553 15.31 17.96 -10.34
N MET A 554 14.37 18.86 -10.61
CA MET A 554 13.02 18.51 -11.05
C MET A 554 13.00 17.92 -12.47
N THR A 555 12.29 16.81 -12.64
CA THR A 555 12.16 16.08 -13.91
C THR A 555 10.70 16.06 -14.38
N VAL A 556 10.45 15.56 -15.60
CA VAL A 556 9.07 15.37 -16.12
C VAL A 556 8.27 14.40 -15.23
N ARG A 557 8.93 13.50 -14.48
CA ARG A 557 8.25 12.61 -13.53
C ARG A 557 7.49 13.37 -12.45
N VAL A 558 7.95 14.57 -12.06
CA VAL A 558 7.23 15.42 -11.10
C VAL A 558 5.91 15.91 -11.68
N LEU A 559 5.83 16.18 -12.99
CA LEU A 559 4.56 16.50 -13.64
C LEU A 559 3.60 15.31 -13.55
N GLU A 560 4.08 14.08 -13.79
CA GLU A 560 3.28 12.88 -13.59
C GLU A 560 2.83 12.73 -12.13
N SER A 561 3.71 12.98 -11.17
CA SER A 561 3.38 13.00 -9.74
C SER A 561 2.27 13.99 -9.43
N LEU A 562 2.35 15.19 -9.98
CA LEU A 562 1.38 16.25 -9.75
C LEU A 562 0.02 15.92 -10.37
N ILE A 563 -0.01 15.26 -11.53
CA ILE A 563 -1.23 14.69 -12.12
C ILE A 563 -1.83 13.62 -11.19
N ARG A 564 -1.03 12.63 -10.74
CA ARG A 564 -1.49 11.56 -9.85
C ARG A 564 -2.05 12.09 -8.53
N LEU A 565 -1.39 13.08 -7.92
CA LEU A 565 -1.83 13.73 -6.68
C LEU A 565 -3.14 14.52 -6.89
N SER A 566 -3.26 15.24 -8.00
CA SER A 566 -4.49 15.98 -8.33
C SER A 566 -5.67 15.04 -8.59
N GLU A 567 -5.43 13.92 -9.29
CA GLU A 567 -6.43 12.86 -9.47
C GLU A 567 -6.82 12.21 -8.12
N ALA A 568 -5.85 11.90 -7.26
CA ALA A 568 -6.11 11.30 -5.95
C ALA A 568 -6.91 12.25 -5.03
N LEU A 569 -6.65 13.56 -5.07
CA LEU A 569 -7.42 14.56 -4.34
C LEU A 569 -8.87 14.64 -4.84
N SER A 570 -9.07 14.67 -6.15
CA SER A 570 -10.41 14.67 -6.75
C SER A 570 -11.19 13.40 -6.37
N LYS A 571 -10.54 12.24 -6.40
CA LYS A 571 -11.12 10.98 -5.90
C LYS A 571 -11.52 11.06 -4.44
N LEU A 572 -10.66 11.61 -3.58
CA LEU A 572 -10.92 11.72 -2.15
C LEU A 572 -12.21 12.51 -1.85
N HIS A 573 -12.45 13.58 -2.60
CA HIS A 573 -13.69 14.36 -2.49
C HIS A 573 -14.88 13.72 -3.21
N GLY A 574 -14.65 12.66 -4.00
CA GLY A 574 -15.68 11.97 -4.77
C GLY A 574 -16.17 12.79 -5.97
N ASP A 575 -15.31 13.63 -6.54
CA ASP A 575 -15.57 14.39 -7.75
C ASP A 575 -15.09 13.59 -8.99
N VAL A 576 -15.85 13.68 -10.09
CA VAL A 576 -15.54 12.96 -11.34
C VAL A 576 -14.53 13.72 -12.20
N SER A 577 -14.42 15.04 -12.02
CA SER A 577 -13.42 15.88 -12.68
C SER A 577 -12.47 16.55 -11.68
N VAL A 578 -11.22 16.73 -12.11
CA VAL A 578 -10.23 17.47 -11.33
C VAL A 578 -10.53 18.97 -11.44
N LYS A 579 -10.59 19.65 -10.30
CA LYS A 579 -10.75 21.11 -10.19
C LYS A 579 -9.40 21.79 -9.99
N GLU A 580 -9.34 23.08 -10.27
CA GLU A 580 -8.14 23.91 -10.06
C GLU A 580 -7.64 23.88 -8.61
N CYS A 581 -8.54 23.95 -7.63
CA CYS A 581 -8.19 23.91 -6.20
C CYS A 581 -7.38 22.67 -5.81
N TYR A 582 -7.63 21.52 -6.44
CA TYR A 582 -6.88 20.29 -6.18
C TYR A 582 -5.47 20.34 -6.76
N VAL A 583 -5.29 21.00 -7.91
CA VAL A 583 -3.97 21.23 -8.50
C VAL A 583 -3.15 22.17 -7.63
N GLU A 584 -3.76 23.20 -7.07
CA GLU A 584 -3.08 24.13 -6.17
C GLU A 584 -2.65 23.45 -4.86
N GLU A 585 -3.51 22.62 -4.28
CA GLU A 585 -3.16 21.87 -3.08
C GLU A 585 -2.09 20.80 -3.37
N ALA A 586 -2.16 20.11 -4.51
CA ALA A 586 -1.12 19.17 -4.94
C ALA A 586 0.23 19.89 -5.13
N TYR A 587 0.22 21.08 -5.75
CA TYR A 587 1.40 21.93 -5.89
C TYR A 587 1.96 22.33 -4.52
N ARG A 588 1.10 22.76 -3.58
CA ARG A 588 1.50 23.12 -2.21
C ARG A 588 2.18 21.96 -1.49
N LEU A 589 1.65 20.75 -1.63
CA LEU A 589 2.23 19.53 -1.05
C LEU A 589 3.59 19.21 -1.67
N VAL A 590 3.71 19.23 -3.00
CA VAL A 590 4.99 18.98 -3.69
C VAL A 590 6.02 20.03 -3.27
N MET A 591 5.65 21.30 -3.20
CA MET A 591 6.55 22.37 -2.75
C MET A 591 6.99 22.15 -1.30
N SER A 592 6.05 21.83 -0.39
CA SER A 592 6.40 21.52 1.00
C SER A 592 7.35 20.31 1.12
N SER A 593 7.24 19.36 0.20
CA SER A 593 8.07 18.16 0.16
C SER A 593 9.52 18.45 -0.29
N VAL A 594 9.71 19.42 -1.20
CA VAL A 594 11.03 19.77 -1.73
C VAL A 594 11.74 20.82 -0.86
N VAL A 595 10.97 21.71 -0.22
CA VAL A 595 11.47 22.97 0.37
C VAL A 595 11.80 22.86 1.86
N GLU A 596 11.62 21.73 2.55
CA GLU A 596 12.06 21.62 3.97
C GLU A 596 13.59 21.65 4.18
N VAL A 597 14.38 21.81 3.11
CA VAL A 597 15.76 22.33 3.18
C VAL A 597 15.73 23.85 3.02
N LYS A 598 14.93 24.56 3.82
CA LYS A 598 15.11 26.00 3.97
C LYS A 598 16.42 26.22 4.70
N GLY A 599 17.20 27.18 4.20
CA GLY A 599 18.41 27.64 4.85
C GLY A 599 18.09 27.99 6.31
N GLU A 600 19.07 27.83 7.18
CA GLU A 600 18.94 28.37 8.53
C GLU A 600 18.56 29.86 8.42
N ASP A 601 17.72 30.34 9.34
CA ASP A 601 17.50 31.77 9.51
C ASP A 601 18.87 32.45 9.48
N LEU A 602 18.95 33.55 8.76
CA LEU A 602 20.20 34.26 8.58
C LEU A 602 20.61 34.84 9.92
N ILE A 603 21.56 34.17 10.57
CA ILE A 603 22.18 34.63 11.80
C ILE A 603 23.34 35.54 11.41
N VAL A 604 23.08 36.84 11.45
CA VAL A 604 24.12 37.85 11.30
C VAL A 604 24.61 38.19 12.71
N GLU A 605 25.85 37.81 13.00
CA GLU A 605 26.57 38.29 14.20
C GLU A 605 27.09 39.69 13.90
N LYS A 606 26.57 40.71 14.62
CA LYS A 606 27.14 42.05 14.55
C LYS A 606 28.52 42.08 15.21
N GLU A 607 29.36 43.03 14.81
CA GLU A 607 30.63 43.34 15.50
C GLU A 607 30.42 43.67 16.99
N ASP A 608 29.21 44.08 17.36
CA ASP A 608 28.78 44.35 18.75
C ASP A 608 28.38 43.11 19.57
N GLY A 609 28.44 41.89 18.99
CA GLY A 609 28.05 40.64 19.65
C GLY A 609 26.53 40.39 19.72
N ASN A 610 25.71 41.27 19.15
CA ASN A 610 24.27 41.07 19.00
C ASN A 610 23.97 40.16 17.79
N VAL A 611 23.15 39.15 18.03
CA VAL A 611 22.74 38.15 17.04
C VAL A 611 21.42 38.58 16.41
N PHE A 612 21.45 39.02 15.15
CA PHE A 612 20.23 39.35 14.40
C PHE A 612 19.78 38.13 13.61
N ARG A 613 18.50 37.77 13.73
CA ARG A 613 17.89 36.64 13.02
C ARG A 613 16.93 37.15 11.96
N VAL A 614 17.29 36.99 10.70
CA VAL A 614 16.40 37.24 9.57
C VAL A 614 15.75 35.92 9.16
N LYS A 615 14.42 35.89 9.04
CA LYS A 615 13.72 34.72 8.52
C LYS A 615 14.08 34.50 7.06
N ASP A 616 14.25 33.25 6.65
CA ASP A 616 14.57 32.88 5.26
C ASP A 616 13.50 33.39 4.25
N SER A 617 12.23 33.51 4.67
CA SER A 617 11.17 34.13 3.86
C SER A 617 11.39 35.61 3.60
N ASP A 618 11.89 36.33 4.61
CA ASP A 618 12.09 37.77 4.55
C ASP A 618 13.39 38.04 3.77
N TYR A 619 14.41 37.21 3.97
CA TYR A 619 15.65 37.21 3.18
C TYR A 619 15.39 37.05 1.69
N MET A 620 14.68 35.99 1.27
CA MET A 620 14.41 35.74 -0.15
C MET A 620 13.56 36.85 -0.80
N ARG A 621 12.60 37.42 -0.05
CA ARG A 621 11.83 38.58 -0.51
C ARG A 621 12.75 39.78 -0.72
N VAL A 622 13.61 40.09 0.26
CA VAL A 622 14.57 41.20 0.18
C VAL A 622 15.51 41.02 -1.01
N VAL A 623 16.14 39.86 -1.15
CA VAL A 623 17.08 39.55 -2.24
C VAL A 623 16.42 39.68 -3.61
N SER A 624 15.21 39.12 -3.79
CA SER A 624 14.52 39.18 -5.09
C SER A 624 14.20 40.61 -5.53
N VAL A 625 13.81 41.47 -4.58
CA VAL A 625 13.52 42.89 -4.86
C VAL A 625 14.81 43.65 -5.15
N LEU A 626 15.85 43.48 -4.33
CA LEU A 626 17.15 44.13 -4.51
C LEU A 626 17.79 43.78 -5.86
N VAL A 627 17.74 42.50 -6.26
CA VAL A 627 18.25 42.05 -7.56
C VAL A 627 17.40 42.64 -8.70
N GLY A 628 16.08 42.74 -8.53
CA GLY A 628 15.20 43.40 -9.51
C GLY A 628 15.58 44.87 -9.74
N ILE A 629 15.81 45.62 -8.67
CA ILE A 629 16.20 47.03 -8.70
C ILE A 629 17.58 47.19 -9.38
N LEU A 630 18.56 46.39 -8.97
CA LEU A 630 19.93 46.44 -9.49
C LEU A 630 20.06 45.90 -10.93
N LYS A 631 19.08 45.16 -11.43
CA LYS A 631 18.99 44.80 -12.87
C LYS A 631 18.45 45.94 -13.72
N MET A 632 17.54 46.75 -13.17
CA MET A 632 16.99 47.92 -13.87
C MET A 632 17.95 49.10 -13.89
N ARG A 633 18.78 49.25 -12.86
CA ARG A 633 19.81 50.29 -12.75
C ARG A 633 21.17 49.63 -12.60
N GLU A 634 22.06 49.81 -13.59
CA GLU A 634 23.44 49.27 -13.60
C GLU A 634 24.31 49.88 -12.48
N GLY A 635 24.06 49.50 -11.23
CA GLY A 635 24.77 49.91 -10.02
C GLY A 635 24.13 51.07 -9.26
N CYS A 636 24.04 50.96 -7.94
CA CYS A 636 23.50 51.99 -7.04
C CYS A 636 24.36 52.13 -5.78
N LYS A 637 24.29 53.29 -5.11
CA LYS A 637 24.88 53.46 -3.77
C LYS A 637 24.07 52.67 -2.74
N LYS A 638 24.72 52.24 -1.65
CA LYS A 638 24.08 51.50 -0.56
C LYS A 638 22.85 52.22 0.01
N GLU A 639 22.97 53.52 0.27
CA GLU A 639 21.89 54.35 0.84
C GLU A 639 20.70 54.46 -0.12
N GLU A 640 20.97 54.71 -1.40
CA GLU A 640 19.95 54.82 -2.46
C GLU A 640 19.24 53.49 -2.70
N LEU A 641 19.95 52.37 -2.61
CA LEU A 641 19.37 51.03 -2.78
C LEU A 641 18.39 50.67 -1.65
N VAL A 642 18.69 51.09 -0.41
CA VAL A 642 17.79 50.92 0.74
C VAL A 642 16.54 51.78 0.58
N GLU A 643 16.67 53.02 0.10
CA GLU A 643 15.53 53.90 -0.16
C GLU A 643 14.60 53.34 -1.24
N LEU A 644 15.15 52.89 -2.37
CA LEU A 644 14.38 52.28 -3.47
C LEU A 644 13.63 51.01 -3.04
N TYR A 645 14.26 50.19 -2.19
CA TYR A 645 13.59 49.01 -1.62
C TYR A 645 12.40 49.41 -0.73
N LEU A 646 12.57 50.45 0.09
CA LEU A 646 11.51 50.93 0.98
C LEU A 646 10.34 51.56 0.20
N GLU A 647 10.61 52.23 -0.93
CA GLU A 647 9.58 52.75 -1.83
C GLU A 647 8.73 51.63 -2.46
N GLU A 648 9.33 50.52 -2.91
CA GLU A 648 8.55 49.40 -3.49
C GLU A 648 7.63 48.72 -2.46
N ILE A 649 8.01 48.75 -1.18
CA ILE A 649 7.33 48.04 -0.10
C ILE A 649 6.47 48.97 0.76
N GLU A 650 6.43 50.27 0.45
CA GLU A 650 5.61 51.28 1.14
C GLU A 650 4.13 50.85 1.24
N ASN A 651 3.60 50.19 0.19
CA ASN A 651 2.23 49.67 0.17
C ASN A 651 1.97 48.46 1.10
N CYS A 652 3.02 47.82 1.61
CA CYS A 652 2.94 46.65 2.52
C CYS A 652 3.19 47.02 3.99
N ILE A 653 3.70 48.22 4.28
CA ILE A 653 4.05 48.65 5.63
C ILE A 653 2.88 49.45 6.21
N GLY A 654 2.19 48.87 7.20
CA GLY A 654 1.04 49.51 7.84
C GLY A 654 1.39 50.51 8.96
N ASP A 655 2.58 50.36 9.59
CA ASP A 655 2.98 51.10 10.79
C ASP A 655 4.40 51.69 10.68
N GLU A 656 4.65 52.86 11.29
CA GLU A 656 5.99 53.47 11.38
C GLU A 656 7.02 52.53 12.05
N GLY A 657 6.60 51.72 13.01
CA GLY A 657 7.46 50.71 13.63
C GLY A 657 7.88 49.58 12.69
N GLY A 658 7.05 49.25 11.69
CA GLY A 658 7.37 48.28 10.64
C GLY A 658 8.43 48.81 9.68
N PHE A 659 8.40 50.11 9.39
CA PHE A 659 9.36 50.78 8.52
C PHE A 659 10.79 50.70 9.06
N TYR A 660 11.02 51.05 10.33
CA TYR A 660 12.35 50.96 10.95
C TYR A 660 12.87 49.52 11.04
N ARG A 661 11.96 48.55 11.22
CA ARG A 661 12.33 47.13 11.27
C ARG A 661 12.78 46.62 9.91
N GLU A 662 12.02 46.89 8.86
CA GLU A 662 12.39 46.50 7.48
C GLU A 662 13.67 47.17 7.04
N LYS A 663 13.85 48.47 7.34
CA LYS A 663 15.10 49.19 7.05
C LYS A 663 16.33 48.50 7.67
N SER A 664 16.25 48.12 8.95
CA SER A 664 17.35 47.43 9.63
C SER A 664 17.61 46.04 9.03
N VAL A 665 16.56 45.31 8.63
CA VAL A 665 16.71 43.99 7.99
C VAL A 665 17.45 44.11 6.66
N VAL A 666 17.08 45.08 5.82
CA VAL A 666 17.65 45.27 4.49
C VAL A 666 19.11 45.69 4.53
N GLU A 667 19.46 46.62 5.43
CA GLU A 667 20.85 47.06 5.61
C GLU A 667 21.78 45.90 5.98
N GLU A 668 21.31 44.99 6.83
CA GLU A 668 22.06 43.81 7.24
C GLU A 668 22.12 42.73 6.16
N VAL A 669 21.03 42.54 5.41
CA VAL A 669 21.00 41.63 4.26
C VAL A 669 21.96 42.09 3.16
N ILE A 670 22.04 43.40 2.88
CA ILE A 670 23.00 43.95 1.92
C ILE A 670 24.44 43.70 2.39
N CYS A 671 24.75 43.96 3.67
CA CYS A 671 26.09 43.65 4.22
C CYS A 671 26.42 42.16 4.05
N TYR A 672 25.47 41.28 4.36
CA TYR A 672 25.66 39.83 4.24
C TYR A 672 25.90 39.37 2.79
N LEU A 673 25.16 39.93 1.83
CA LEU A 673 25.30 39.62 0.40
C LEU A 673 26.67 40.04 -0.16
N VAL A 674 27.24 41.13 0.36
CA VAL A 674 28.56 41.64 -0.01
C VAL A 674 29.68 40.82 0.65
N GLU A 675 29.59 40.55 1.95
CA GLU A 675 30.69 39.91 2.70
C GLU A 675 30.74 38.37 2.60
N LYS A 676 29.59 37.71 2.59
CA LYS A 676 29.51 36.24 2.74
C LYS A 676 29.09 35.48 1.49
N GLU A 677 28.10 35.98 0.74
CA GLU A 677 27.62 35.27 -0.45
C GLU A 677 28.32 35.70 -1.76
N GLY A 678 28.91 36.88 -1.82
CA GLY A 678 29.59 37.39 -3.02
C GLY A 678 28.66 37.60 -4.22
N VAL A 679 27.36 37.74 -3.96
CA VAL A 679 26.30 38.01 -4.95
C VAL A 679 26.37 39.46 -5.42
N LEU A 680 26.69 40.35 -4.48
CA LEU A 680 26.91 41.76 -4.70
C LEU A 680 28.39 42.06 -4.47
N TYR A 681 28.99 42.91 -5.31
CA TYR A 681 30.33 43.42 -5.08
C TYR A 681 30.31 44.95 -5.02
N GLU A 682 31.16 45.50 -4.17
CA GLU A 682 31.27 46.95 -3.98
C GLU A 682 32.55 47.44 -4.68
N GLU A 683 32.37 48.30 -5.69
CA GLU A 683 33.48 49.01 -6.34
C GLU A 683 33.24 50.53 -6.22
N GLY A 684 34.11 51.22 -5.48
CA GLY A 684 34.07 52.68 -5.36
C GLY A 684 32.84 53.25 -4.64
N GLY A 685 32.21 52.48 -3.73
CA GLY A 685 31.00 52.89 -3.02
C GLY A 685 29.69 52.67 -3.80
N ILE A 686 29.77 51.96 -4.93
CA ILE A 686 28.64 51.55 -5.76
C ILE A 686 28.55 50.02 -5.71
N ILE A 687 27.35 49.52 -5.44
CA ILE A 687 27.05 48.10 -5.35
C ILE A 687 26.60 47.61 -6.73
N PHE A 688 27.27 46.58 -7.23
CA PHE A 688 26.96 45.91 -8.49
C PHE A 688 26.59 44.45 -8.26
N ILE A 689 25.76 43.89 -9.14
CA ILE A 689 25.51 42.45 -9.18
C ILE A 689 26.72 41.75 -9.80
N HIS A 690 27.19 40.68 -9.17
CA HIS A 690 28.27 39.87 -9.71
C HIS A 690 27.87 39.25 -11.06
N PRO A 691 28.71 39.32 -12.12
CA PRO A 691 28.35 38.89 -13.48
C PRO A 691 28.04 37.39 -13.66
N ASN A 692 28.38 36.55 -12.67
CA ASN A 692 27.95 35.13 -12.63
C ASN A 692 26.55 34.91 -12.00
N TYR A 693 25.93 35.95 -11.45
CA TYR A 693 24.66 35.86 -10.75
C TYR A 693 23.51 36.31 -11.66
N ASP A 694 23.15 35.45 -12.61
CA ASP A 694 22.01 35.65 -13.50
C ASP A 694 20.75 35.02 -12.90
N VAL A 695 19.96 35.80 -12.16
CA VAL A 695 18.58 35.43 -11.77
C VAL A 695 17.62 35.97 -12.84
N TRP A 696 17.27 35.16 -13.83
CA TRP A 696 16.31 35.55 -14.87
C TRP A 696 14.89 35.74 -14.36
#